data_AF-A0A3R7JRV6-F1
#
_entry.id   AF-A0A3R7JRV6-F1
#
_cell.length_a   1.000
_cell.length_b   1.000
_cell.length_c   1.000
_cell.angle_alpha   90.00
_cell.angle_beta   90.00
_cell.angle_gamma   90.00
#
_symmetry.space_group_name_H-M   'P 1'
#
loop_
_entity.id
_entity.type
_entity.pdbx_description
1 polymer ?
#
loop_
_entity_poly.entity_id
_entity_poly.type
_entity_poly.pdbx_seq_one_letter_code
_entity_poly.pdbx_strand_id
1 'polypeptide(L)'
;MRVFITDLGSSLSTELARNCQDAGLEVIGTAARSGKSEMAAIKRRLQGHPTSDSAGAVKEPVALQSDGTAWRRLVQLADVVIVTALTADPKLAMDVLKTFEKREASKTEEENGGDDEEEGGIKRFIAVSSVLSWSKSTPFAASGTGSGHVEDDFKSRRPARRYADLKTAETQILSAHRTGELETCIVGAGLVYGGAQSQLQLIFREAWLNPDKALLVPSLGSQAQSSSQGRNFLPMISLYDLALLVFRVAASPSPPTKKYLLAVDKPSGYTTLRDVCRGVSTLLASGCVRNREDSAQMSDAEADALLLDEEEELVTPLQLNLRFDTSTGSMHTFVAPEEWRHYSRGLLGNLAFFVDDFVHAMDLRPLRTLILALSELFAPGSDSKQPTLHNSSQADLESDDGQHADVVGTNSLDNEAFNASEKQKLRDELQQWAPSGSTKSSAISSAVKQLPEHALVSLLRWKLRSASCRNQGYVLDGLAITAAQAKQIFAQELISDGNLEGDSEGSDKIGEGSSSDPVDRASSEVPSGEENANAETASPAVDVEAMLSRLKPQRHVQIPNRVIVLQAPREMLEIRAQALSESEAELSDNTQDAFARRFDDFEASIEALETFFENPRSHTKATQPKTDATDGIEVLELSMKNEHAYCDETTFAAPIQRYMEQGGHAPRNFHPTRSELREQLRIAENQAREAEVRAAQCTREQDALDEAAQQAKLAKERARLELLQREEAELLETRAKPLRTYLMDTVLPALTEGMLEVVKVQPTDPIDYLAEFLFRKGQELDDEAKEV
;
A
#
# COMPACT_ATOMS: atom_id res chain seq x y z
N MET A 1 15.82 -23.50 36.98
CA MET A 1 16.73 -22.52 36.34
C MET A 1 15.96 -21.24 36.09
N ARG A 2 16.51 -20.11 36.54
CA ARG A 2 15.94 -18.77 36.37
C ARG A 2 16.68 -18.01 35.28
N VAL A 3 15.93 -17.47 34.33
CA VAL A 3 16.46 -16.71 33.19
C VAL A 3 16.07 -15.24 33.33
N PHE A 4 17.06 -14.36 33.45
CA PHE A 4 16.86 -12.91 33.45
C PHE A 4 17.00 -12.35 32.03
N ILE A 5 16.01 -11.56 31.60
CA ILE A 5 15.98 -10.90 30.28
C ILE A 5 15.95 -9.37 30.44
N THR A 6 16.88 -8.66 29.79
CA THR A 6 17.07 -7.21 29.98
C THR A 6 15.95 -6.31 29.44
N ASP A 7 15.14 -6.75 28.48
CA ASP A 7 14.01 -5.93 27.98
C ASP A 7 12.85 -6.81 27.49
N LEU A 8 11.98 -7.20 28.41
CA LEU A 8 10.81 -8.04 28.15
C LEU A 8 9.74 -7.38 27.27
N GLY A 9 9.84 -6.08 26.99
CA GLY A 9 8.92 -5.34 26.11
C GLY A 9 9.24 -5.50 24.63
N SER A 10 10.44 -5.95 24.26
CA SER A 10 10.80 -6.18 22.86
C SER A 10 10.15 -7.45 22.29
N SER A 11 9.95 -7.48 20.97
CA SER A 11 9.39 -8.64 20.26
C SER A 11 10.30 -9.87 20.41
N LEU A 12 11.63 -9.68 20.32
CA LEU A 12 12.61 -10.77 20.49
C LEU A 12 12.52 -11.37 21.90
N SER A 13 12.49 -10.53 22.93
CA SER A 13 12.36 -10.99 24.31
C SER A 13 11.02 -11.64 24.59
N THR A 14 9.95 -11.23 23.91
CA THR A 14 8.62 -11.84 24.05
C THR A 14 8.63 -13.28 23.54
N GLU A 15 9.14 -13.52 22.33
CA GLU A 15 9.26 -14.88 21.79
C GLU A 15 10.28 -15.71 22.57
N LEU A 16 11.40 -15.12 22.99
CA LEU A 16 12.39 -15.79 23.84
C LEU A 16 11.80 -16.20 25.20
N ALA A 17 11.06 -15.31 25.86
CA ALA A 17 10.39 -15.60 27.13
C ALA A 17 9.38 -16.74 26.96
N ARG A 18 8.62 -16.74 25.87
CA ARG A 18 7.70 -17.84 25.52
C ARG A 18 8.45 -19.17 25.38
N ASN A 19 9.51 -19.22 24.58
CA ASN A 19 10.33 -20.44 24.41
C ASN A 19 10.87 -20.95 25.76
N CYS A 20 11.34 -20.04 26.62
CA CYS A 20 11.78 -20.39 27.97
C CYS A 20 10.65 -20.96 28.84
N GLN A 21 9.47 -20.32 28.84
CA GLN A 21 8.33 -20.73 29.64
C GLN A 21 7.75 -22.07 29.18
N ASP A 22 7.64 -22.28 27.86
CA ASP A 22 7.20 -23.55 27.26
C ASP A 22 8.13 -24.71 27.66
N ALA A 23 9.43 -24.41 27.87
CA ALA A 23 10.43 -25.37 28.35
C ALA A 23 10.49 -25.52 29.89
N GLY A 24 9.59 -24.89 30.64
CA GLY A 24 9.54 -24.99 32.10
C GLY A 24 10.49 -24.05 32.85
N LEU A 25 11.13 -23.09 32.17
CA LEU A 25 12.06 -22.15 32.79
C LEU A 25 11.33 -20.97 33.41
N GLU A 26 11.82 -20.50 34.57
CA GLU A 26 11.29 -19.30 35.21
C GLU A 26 11.92 -18.06 34.57
N VAL A 27 11.08 -17.17 34.03
CA VAL A 27 11.53 -15.95 33.35
C VAL A 27 11.31 -14.74 34.28
N ILE A 28 12.39 -13.99 34.50
CA ILE A 28 12.40 -12.71 35.19
C ILE A 28 13.07 -11.66 34.31
N GLY A 29 12.92 -10.36 34.59
CA GLY A 29 13.57 -9.37 33.75
C GLY A 29 13.16 -7.93 34.00
N THR A 30 13.49 -7.09 33.03
CA THR A 30 13.16 -5.66 33.06
C THR A 30 12.31 -5.23 31.89
N ALA A 31 11.54 -4.16 32.08
CA ALA A 31 10.80 -3.46 31.04
C ALA A 31 11.46 -2.09 30.78
N ALA A 32 11.82 -1.80 29.52
CA ALA A 32 12.52 -0.58 29.14
C ALA A 32 11.59 0.57 28.71
N ARG A 33 10.51 0.28 27.95
CA ARG A 33 9.96 1.25 26.99
C ARG A 33 8.70 2.02 27.43
N SER A 34 7.86 1.56 28.36
CA SER A 34 6.60 2.30 28.64
C SER A 34 5.98 2.07 30.03
N GLY A 35 6.62 2.68 31.03
CA GLY A 35 5.97 3.01 32.31
C GLY A 35 5.31 1.84 33.05
N LYS A 36 4.44 2.16 34.02
CA LYS A 36 3.82 1.14 34.89
C LYS A 36 2.79 0.25 34.16
N SER A 37 2.20 0.73 33.06
CA SER A 37 1.14 0.01 32.32
C SER A 37 1.68 -1.20 31.56
N GLU A 38 2.75 -1.02 30.78
CA GLU A 38 3.41 -2.12 30.06
C GLU A 38 4.02 -3.12 31.03
N MET A 39 4.67 -2.65 32.10
CA MET A 39 5.16 -3.53 33.16
C MET A 39 4.04 -4.42 33.71
N ALA A 40 2.84 -3.86 33.94
CA ALA A 40 1.69 -4.63 34.40
C ALA A 40 1.15 -5.61 33.34
N ALA A 41 1.24 -5.28 32.04
CA ALA A 41 0.88 -6.18 30.95
C ALA A 41 1.86 -7.35 30.82
N ILE A 42 3.17 -7.07 30.84
CA ILE A 42 4.24 -8.07 30.83
C ILE A 42 4.11 -8.98 32.04
N LYS A 43 3.90 -8.40 33.23
CA LYS A 43 3.70 -9.17 34.47
C LYS A 43 2.51 -10.12 34.35
N ARG A 44 1.36 -9.64 33.87
CA ARG A 44 0.18 -10.49 33.63
C ARG A 44 0.47 -11.60 32.63
N ARG A 45 1.21 -11.32 31.55
CA ARG A 45 1.60 -12.33 30.56
C ARG A 45 2.49 -13.42 31.15
N LEU A 46 3.51 -13.04 31.93
CA LEU A 46 4.40 -14.00 32.59
C LEU A 46 3.68 -14.84 33.64
N GLN A 47 2.81 -14.21 34.44
CA GLN A 47 2.03 -14.86 35.50
C GLN A 47 0.83 -15.68 34.97
N GLY A 48 0.43 -15.48 33.72
CA GLY A 48 -0.59 -16.31 33.07
C GLY A 48 -0.08 -17.70 32.66
N HIS A 49 1.23 -17.95 32.77
CA HIS A 49 1.82 -19.21 32.38
C HIS A 49 1.86 -20.21 33.56
N PRO A 50 1.58 -21.52 33.36
CA PRO A 50 1.56 -22.52 34.45
C PRO A 50 2.86 -22.63 35.26
N THR A 51 3.99 -22.27 34.67
CA THR A 51 5.31 -22.29 35.35
C THR A 51 5.44 -21.26 36.47
N SER A 52 4.57 -20.25 36.50
CA SER A 52 4.59 -19.17 37.49
C SER A 52 3.93 -19.52 38.83
N ASP A 53 3.16 -20.62 38.90
CA ASP A 53 2.48 -21.10 40.11
C ASP A 53 3.33 -22.08 40.94
N SER A 54 4.65 -22.16 40.66
CA SER A 54 5.56 -23.05 41.35
C SER A 54 5.97 -22.53 42.73
N ALA A 55 6.16 -23.45 43.69
CA ALA A 55 6.66 -23.13 45.02
C ALA A 55 8.10 -22.55 44.91
N GLY A 56 8.27 -21.28 45.24
CA GLY A 56 9.55 -20.57 45.11
C GLY A 56 9.65 -19.60 43.93
N ALA A 57 8.57 -19.40 43.17
CA ALA A 57 8.50 -18.39 42.12
C ALA A 57 8.67 -16.95 42.67
N VAL A 58 9.32 -16.09 41.89
CA VAL A 58 9.58 -14.70 42.24
C VAL A 58 8.26 -13.92 42.21
N LYS A 59 7.85 -13.37 43.36
CA LYS A 59 6.60 -12.59 43.50
C LYS A 59 6.52 -11.38 42.56
N GLU A 60 7.66 -10.74 42.31
CA GLU A 60 7.79 -9.58 41.43
C GLU A 60 8.79 -9.88 40.30
N PRO A 61 8.38 -10.61 39.25
CA PRO A 61 9.30 -11.12 38.24
C PRO A 61 9.76 -10.05 37.24
N VAL A 62 9.17 -8.84 37.28
CA VAL A 62 9.45 -7.74 36.35
C VAL A 62 9.76 -6.47 37.12
N ALA A 63 10.87 -5.82 36.77
CA ALA A 63 11.24 -4.49 37.28
C ALA A 63 11.31 -3.46 36.13
N LEU A 64 11.22 -2.17 36.45
CA LEU A 64 11.54 -1.12 35.47
C LEU A 64 13.07 -0.96 35.37
N GLN A 65 13.59 -0.71 34.17
CA GLN A 65 15.02 -0.42 33.99
C GLN A 65 15.47 0.83 34.78
N SER A 66 14.55 1.79 34.99
CA SER A 66 14.80 2.97 35.82
C SER A 66 14.94 2.67 37.32
N ASP A 67 14.38 1.55 37.80
CA ASP A 67 14.55 1.11 39.18
C ASP A 67 15.79 0.22 39.32
N GLY A 68 16.94 0.88 39.47
CA GLY A 68 18.24 0.26 39.69
C GLY A 68 18.27 -0.76 40.82
N THR A 69 17.46 -0.57 41.87
CA THR A 69 17.49 -1.46 43.03
C THR A 69 16.71 -2.74 42.77
N ALA A 70 15.53 -2.64 42.17
CA ALA A 70 14.68 -3.79 41.88
C ALA A 70 15.32 -4.71 40.84
N TRP A 71 15.81 -4.18 39.72
CA TRP A 71 16.36 -5.06 38.68
C TRP A 71 17.67 -5.72 39.09
N ARG A 72 18.51 -5.04 39.90
CA ARG A 72 19.74 -5.67 40.42
C ARG A 72 19.46 -6.87 41.32
N ARG A 73 18.38 -6.82 42.12
CA ARG A 73 17.91 -7.96 42.90
C ARG A 73 17.49 -9.12 41.99
N LEU A 74 16.77 -8.85 40.91
CA LEU A 74 16.38 -9.88 39.94
C LEU A 74 17.58 -10.53 39.27
N VAL A 75 18.59 -9.74 38.87
CA VAL A 75 19.84 -10.27 38.30
C VAL A 75 20.56 -11.21 39.28
N GLN A 76 20.55 -10.88 40.59
CA GLN A 76 21.15 -11.74 41.62
C GLN A 76 20.40 -13.05 41.85
N LEU A 77 19.12 -13.14 41.48
CA LEU A 77 18.32 -14.37 41.57
C LEU A 77 18.48 -15.27 40.35
N ALA A 78 19.05 -14.76 39.25
CA ALA A 78 19.15 -15.46 37.98
C ALA A 78 20.32 -16.46 37.95
N ASP A 79 20.13 -17.55 37.21
CA ASP A 79 21.18 -18.51 36.86
C ASP A 79 21.75 -18.19 35.47
N VAL A 80 20.88 -17.71 34.57
CA VAL A 80 21.24 -17.24 33.23
C VAL A 80 20.79 -15.80 33.06
N VAL A 81 21.68 -14.94 32.57
CA VAL A 81 21.37 -13.56 32.17
C VAL A 81 21.46 -13.45 30.66
N ILE A 82 20.43 -12.89 30.04
CA ILE A 82 20.35 -12.64 28.61
C ILE A 82 20.15 -11.15 28.37
N VAL A 83 21.16 -10.53 27.77
CA VAL A 83 21.09 -9.17 27.22
C VAL A 83 20.58 -9.28 25.78
N THR A 84 19.33 -8.90 25.53
CA THR A 84 18.67 -9.14 24.23
C THR A 84 18.97 -8.09 23.15
N ALA A 85 19.57 -6.95 23.52
CA ALA A 85 19.97 -5.91 22.58
C ALA A 85 21.20 -5.14 23.07
N LEU A 86 22.40 -5.70 22.85
CA LEU A 86 23.66 -5.04 23.23
C LEU A 86 23.90 -3.74 22.45
N THR A 87 23.39 -3.66 21.22
CA THR A 87 23.49 -2.47 20.36
C THR A 87 22.72 -1.27 20.88
N ALA A 88 21.62 -1.50 21.61
CA ALA A 88 20.74 -0.44 22.09
C ALA A 88 21.34 0.27 23.31
N ASP A 89 21.84 -0.49 24.29
CA ASP A 89 22.47 0.07 25.48
C ASP A 89 23.65 -0.79 25.99
N PRO A 90 24.86 -0.57 25.44
CA PRO A 90 26.06 -1.24 25.92
C PRO A 90 26.38 -0.95 27.39
N LYS A 91 25.99 0.23 27.92
CA LYS A 91 26.32 0.63 29.29
C LYS A 91 25.48 -0.17 30.29
N LEU A 92 24.18 -0.27 30.05
CA LEU A 92 23.28 -1.10 30.85
C LEU A 92 23.76 -2.56 30.86
N ALA A 93 24.16 -3.10 29.71
CA ALA A 93 24.69 -4.46 29.62
C ALA A 93 25.92 -4.69 30.53
N MET A 94 26.84 -3.71 30.59
CA MET A 94 28.00 -3.78 31.46
C MET A 94 27.64 -3.66 32.95
N ASP A 95 26.64 -2.85 33.30
CA ASP A 95 26.16 -2.74 34.69
C ASP A 95 25.42 -4.00 35.15
N VAL A 96 24.68 -4.65 34.25
CA VAL A 96 24.07 -5.96 34.47
C VAL A 96 25.16 -7.02 34.69
N LEU A 97 26.19 -7.05 33.83
CA LEU A 97 27.34 -7.97 33.99
C LEU A 97 28.01 -7.81 35.36
N LYS A 98 28.37 -6.58 35.75
CA LYS A 98 28.97 -6.30 37.06
C LYS A 98 28.08 -6.73 38.23
N THR A 99 26.76 -6.57 38.10
CA THR A 99 25.81 -6.98 39.14
C THR A 99 25.74 -8.51 39.24
N PHE A 100 25.76 -9.19 38.10
CA PHE A 100 25.72 -10.65 38.02
C PHE A 100 26.99 -11.29 38.62
N GLU A 101 28.15 -10.66 38.41
CA GLU A 101 29.42 -11.08 39.03
C GLU A 101 29.42 -10.92 40.56
N LYS A 102 28.82 -9.85 41.10
CA LYS A 102 28.84 -9.54 42.54
C LYS A 102 28.13 -10.56 43.44
N ARG A 103 27.30 -11.46 42.89
CA ARG A 103 26.62 -12.53 43.65
C ARG A 103 27.58 -13.43 44.43
N GLU A 104 28.87 -13.45 44.09
CA GLU A 104 29.88 -14.24 44.82
C GLU A 104 30.50 -13.53 46.02
N ALA A 105 30.55 -12.20 46.05
CA ALA A 105 31.27 -11.48 47.10
C ALA A 105 30.53 -11.48 48.46
N SER A 106 29.20 -11.65 48.47
CA SER A 106 28.39 -11.55 49.68
C SER A 106 28.08 -12.88 50.38
N LYS A 107 28.44 -14.03 49.78
CA LYS A 107 28.28 -15.34 50.44
C LYS A 107 29.48 -15.75 51.29
N THR A 108 30.60 -15.04 51.20
CA THR A 108 31.86 -15.43 51.87
C THR A 108 32.09 -14.78 53.23
N GLU A 109 31.21 -13.88 53.70
CA GLU A 109 31.42 -13.16 54.98
C GLU A 109 30.35 -13.40 56.05
N GLU A 110 29.20 -13.99 55.73
CA GLU A 110 28.15 -14.29 56.71
C GLU A 110 27.47 -15.63 56.43
N GLU A 111 28.12 -16.74 56.80
CA GLU A 111 27.47 -17.96 57.32
C GLU A 111 28.54 -19.02 57.63
N ASN A 112 29.05 -18.98 58.85
CA ASN A 112 29.70 -20.12 59.48
C ASN A 112 28.59 -20.93 60.17
N GLY A 113 28.10 -21.98 59.52
CA GLY A 113 27.25 -22.98 60.16
C GLY A 113 26.11 -23.54 59.30
N GLY A 114 26.41 -24.62 58.55
CA GLY A 114 25.40 -25.47 57.91
C GLY A 114 25.96 -26.17 56.67
N ASP A 115 26.36 -27.43 56.83
CA ASP A 115 26.79 -28.34 55.75
C ASP A 115 25.62 -28.72 54.82
N ASP A 116 25.15 -27.76 54.02
CA ASP A 116 24.44 -28.04 52.78
C ASP A 116 25.19 -27.33 51.65
N GLU A 117 26.22 -28.00 51.12
CA GLU A 117 26.86 -27.66 49.86
C GLU A 117 25.82 -27.79 48.72
N GLU A 118 24.93 -26.81 48.58
CA GLU A 118 24.25 -26.58 47.31
C GLU A 118 25.31 -26.14 46.31
N GLU A 119 25.83 -27.10 45.53
CA GLU A 119 26.64 -26.87 44.33
C GLU A 119 26.03 -25.73 43.51
N GLY A 120 26.62 -24.53 43.62
CA GLY A 120 26.19 -23.38 42.86
C GLY A 120 26.43 -23.66 41.37
N GLY A 121 25.35 -23.98 40.64
CA GLY A 121 25.42 -24.23 39.21
C GLY A 121 26.11 -23.10 38.43
N ILE A 122 26.83 -23.47 37.38
CA ILE A 122 27.62 -22.54 36.55
C ILE A 122 26.72 -21.42 36.02
N LYS A 123 27.13 -20.17 36.25
CA LYS A 123 26.38 -18.99 35.79
C LYS A 123 26.67 -18.72 34.33
N ARG A 124 25.63 -18.36 33.58
CA ARG A 124 25.77 -18.04 32.15
C ARG A 124 25.31 -16.62 31.82
N PHE A 125 26.11 -15.91 31.07
CA PHE A 125 25.83 -14.56 30.58
C PHE A 125 25.85 -14.54 29.06
N ILE A 126 24.69 -14.32 28.44
CA ILE A 126 24.51 -14.31 27.00
C ILE A 126 24.20 -12.89 26.57
N ALA A 127 24.95 -12.36 25.59
CA ALA A 127 24.68 -11.06 25.00
C ALA A 127 24.38 -11.20 23.50
N VAL A 128 23.15 -10.82 23.12
CA VAL A 128 22.76 -10.67 21.72
C VAL A 128 23.34 -9.35 21.22
N SER A 129 24.39 -9.48 20.42
CA SER A 129 25.06 -8.40 19.71
C SER A 129 24.57 -8.34 18.26
N SER A 130 25.26 -7.58 17.42
CA SER A 130 24.93 -7.41 16.00
C SER A 130 26.17 -7.46 15.10
N VAL A 131 25.97 -7.96 13.89
CA VAL A 131 26.92 -7.87 12.77
C VAL A 131 27.27 -6.41 12.41
N LEU A 132 26.56 -5.41 12.92
CA LEU A 132 26.94 -4.00 12.80
C LEU A 132 28.34 -3.69 13.38
N SER A 133 28.86 -4.50 14.31
CA SER A 133 30.27 -4.40 14.76
C SER A 133 31.30 -4.76 13.68
N TRP A 134 30.84 -5.25 12.52
CA TRP A 134 31.63 -5.60 11.34
C TRP A 134 31.48 -4.60 10.19
N SER A 135 30.78 -3.49 10.38
CA SER A 135 30.34 -2.62 9.27
C SER A 135 31.42 -1.98 8.41
N LYS A 136 32.69 -1.99 8.84
CA LYS A 136 33.87 -1.56 8.06
C LYS A 136 34.88 -2.69 7.80
N SER A 137 34.51 -3.93 8.09
CA SER A 137 35.31 -5.10 7.70
C SER A 137 35.42 -5.15 6.17
N THR A 138 36.51 -5.73 5.66
CA THR A 138 36.77 -5.78 4.22
C THR A 138 35.62 -6.47 3.48
N PRO A 139 35.11 -5.90 2.37
CA PRO A 139 34.13 -6.56 1.54
C PRO A 139 34.67 -7.90 1.04
N PHE A 140 33.81 -8.92 0.93
CA PHE A 140 34.21 -10.25 0.44
C PHE A 140 34.86 -10.20 -0.96
N ALA A 141 34.45 -9.23 -1.79
CA ALA A 141 35.02 -8.98 -3.12
C ALA A 141 36.50 -8.59 -3.10
N ALA A 142 37.01 -8.03 -2.00
CA ALA A 142 38.43 -7.67 -1.85
C ALA A 142 39.28 -8.79 -1.25
N SER A 143 38.65 -9.87 -0.75
CA SER A 143 39.34 -10.99 -0.09
C SER A 143 39.97 -11.99 -1.08
N GLY A 144 39.62 -11.91 -2.37
CA GLY A 144 40.14 -12.81 -3.42
C GLY A 144 39.66 -14.26 -3.34
N THR A 145 39.00 -14.66 -2.25
CA THR A 145 38.59 -16.05 -1.97
C THR A 145 37.15 -16.37 -2.37
N GLY A 146 36.34 -15.37 -2.75
CA GLY A 146 34.91 -15.56 -3.07
C GLY A 146 34.03 -16.00 -1.89
N SER A 147 34.64 -16.41 -0.77
CA SER A 147 33.99 -16.86 0.47
C SER A 147 33.58 -15.68 1.36
N GLY A 148 32.42 -15.79 2.01
CA GLY A 148 31.99 -14.82 3.02
C GLY A 148 32.83 -14.88 4.29
N HIS A 149 32.64 -13.91 5.19
CA HIS A 149 33.22 -13.93 6.54
C HIS A 149 32.69 -15.13 7.32
N VAL A 150 33.55 -15.75 8.14
CA VAL A 150 33.17 -16.84 9.05
C VAL A 150 33.21 -16.39 10.50
N GLU A 151 32.65 -17.21 11.38
CA GLU A 151 32.58 -16.94 12.82
C GLU A 151 33.94 -16.63 13.45
N ASP A 152 35.02 -17.30 13.02
CA ASP A 152 36.36 -17.13 13.58
C ASP A 152 37.02 -15.79 13.20
N ASP A 153 36.53 -15.12 12.15
CA ASP A 153 37.03 -13.82 11.71
C ASP A 153 36.66 -12.70 12.69
N PHE A 154 35.85 -12.96 13.71
CA PHE A 154 35.35 -11.93 14.61
C PHE A 154 36.49 -11.10 15.22
N LYS A 155 37.64 -11.70 15.52
CA LYS A 155 38.78 -10.97 16.11
C LYS A 155 39.33 -9.86 15.20
N SER A 156 39.30 -10.06 13.87
CA SER A 156 39.85 -9.12 12.89
C SER A 156 38.82 -8.07 12.41
N ARG A 157 37.54 -8.20 12.81
CA ARG A 157 36.44 -7.33 12.40
C ARG A 157 36.70 -5.85 12.69
N ARG A 158 36.19 -4.97 11.82
CA ARG A 158 36.30 -3.51 11.97
C ARG A 158 34.90 -2.86 12.03
N PRO A 159 34.57 -2.13 13.11
CA PRO A 159 33.32 -1.40 13.20
C PRO A 159 33.46 0.02 12.61
N ALA A 160 32.36 0.57 12.10
CA ALA A 160 32.22 2.01 11.96
C ALA A 160 32.28 2.71 13.34
N ARG A 161 32.62 4.01 13.35
CA ARG A 161 32.79 4.80 14.58
C ARG A 161 31.57 4.70 15.51
N ARG A 162 30.36 4.72 14.97
CA ARG A 162 29.11 4.60 15.74
C ARG A 162 28.91 3.25 16.44
N TYR A 163 29.62 2.20 16.01
CA TYR A 163 29.55 0.86 16.60
C TYR A 163 30.86 0.46 17.32
N ALA A 164 31.74 1.43 17.59
CA ALA A 164 32.98 1.16 18.33
C ALA A 164 32.70 0.74 19.79
N ASP A 165 31.71 1.37 20.43
CA ASP A 165 31.30 1.04 21.80
C ASP A 165 30.69 -0.35 21.89
N LEU A 166 29.92 -0.76 20.87
CA LEU A 166 29.40 -2.11 20.73
C LEU A 166 30.55 -3.14 20.73
N LYS A 167 31.54 -2.97 19.84
CA LYS A 167 32.71 -3.87 19.79
C LYS A 167 33.48 -3.90 21.11
N THR A 168 33.57 -2.77 21.78
CA THR A 168 34.23 -2.64 23.08
C THR A 168 33.50 -3.44 24.15
N ALA A 169 32.17 -3.29 24.25
CA ALA A 169 31.34 -4.06 25.17
C ALA A 169 31.40 -5.57 24.88
N GLU A 170 31.36 -5.97 23.60
CA GLU A 170 31.55 -7.37 23.20
C GLU A 170 32.89 -7.92 23.72
N THR A 171 33.97 -7.15 23.58
CA THR A 171 35.31 -7.58 24.03
C THR A 171 35.38 -7.69 25.55
N GLN A 172 34.75 -6.76 26.28
CA GLN A 172 34.70 -6.77 27.74
C GLN A 172 33.91 -7.98 28.27
N ILE A 173 32.73 -8.27 27.69
CA ILE A 173 31.93 -9.45 28.06
C ILE A 173 32.72 -10.75 27.81
N LEU A 174 33.41 -10.87 26.67
CA LEU A 174 34.25 -12.04 26.40
C LEU A 174 35.42 -12.17 27.38
N SER A 175 35.98 -11.05 27.85
CA SER A 175 37.08 -11.04 28.81
C SER A 175 36.67 -11.40 30.24
N ALA A 176 35.38 -11.23 30.59
CA ALA A 176 34.83 -11.60 31.89
C ALA A 176 34.64 -13.12 32.07
N HIS A 177 34.80 -13.89 30.99
CA HIS A 177 34.65 -15.35 31.01
C HIS A 177 35.64 -16.00 31.98
N ARG A 178 35.13 -16.79 32.93
CA ARG A 178 35.91 -17.57 33.89
C ARG A 178 35.39 -18.99 33.92
N THR A 179 36.22 -19.94 33.46
CA THR A 179 35.84 -21.35 33.34
C THR A 179 35.39 -21.89 34.70
N GLY A 180 34.18 -22.47 34.76
CA GLY A 180 33.60 -23.02 35.98
C GLY A 180 32.92 -22.00 36.90
N GLU A 181 33.11 -20.69 36.68
CA GLU A 181 32.47 -19.61 37.47
C GLU A 181 31.42 -18.85 36.65
N LEU A 182 31.86 -18.23 35.54
CA LEU A 182 31.05 -17.39 34.68
C LEU A 182 31.31 -17.71 33.21
N GLU A 183 30.33 -18.36 32.58
CA GLU A 183 30.33 -18.61 31.15
C GLU A 183 29.74 -17.42 30.41
N THR A 184 30.56 -16.71 29.62
CA THR A 184 30.06 -15.67 28.72
C THR A 184 29.97 -16.14 27.27
N CYS A 185 28.89 -15.73 26.59
CA CYS A 185 28.64 -15.99 25.19
C CYS A 185 28.10 -14.74 24.50
N ILE A 186 28.58 -14.47 23.29
CA ILE A 186 28.09 -13.40 22.42
C ILE A 186 27.43 -14.03 21.20
N VAL A 187 26.22 -13.58 20.89
CA VAL A 187 25.52 -13.94 19.65
C VAL A 187 25.58 -12.73 18.73
N GLY A 188 26.47 -12.74 17.74
CA GLY A 188 26.54 -11.74 16.68
C GLY A 188 25.41 -11.93 15.68
N ALA A 189 24.25 -11.35 15.95
CA ALA A 189 23.07 -11.51 15.12
C ALA A 189 23.13 -10.65 13.85
N GLY A 190 22.60 -11.17 12.74
CA GLY A 190 22.23 -10.38 11.56
C GLY A 190 21.24 -9.27 11.90
N LEU A 191 20.91 -8.43 10.92
CA LEU A 191 19.77 -7.52 11.04
C LEU A 191 18.51 -8.35 11.27
N VAL A 192 17.74 -7.99 12.30
CA VAL A 192 16.62 -8.82 12.76
C VAL A 192 15.35 -8.44 12.01
N TYR A 193 14.74 -9.43 11.35
CA TYR A 193 13.43 -9.27 10.73
C TYR A 193 12.33 -10.02 11.47
N GLY A 194 11.12 -9.48 11.39
CA GLY A 194 9.97 -9.88 12.19
C GLY A 194 9.79 -9.07 13.47
N GLY A 195 8.56 -9.05 13.96
CA GLY A 195 8.11 -8.27 15.11
C GLY A 195 8.05 -6.76 14.86
N ALA A 196 7.55 -6.03 15.86
CA ALA A 196 7.26 -4.59 15.76
C ALA A 196 8.51 -3.70 15.70
N GLN A 197 9.70 -4.23 16.00
CA GLN A 197 10.95 -3.46 16.06
C GLN A 197 11.98 -3.88 15.00
N SER A 198 11.53 -4.48 13.90
CA SER A 198 12.42 -4.86 12.80
C SER A 198 13.03 -3.63 12.11
N GLN A 199 14.29 -3.74 11.68
CA GLN A 199 14.92 -2.70 10.85
C GLN A 199 14.25 -2.57 9.46
N LEU A 200 13.47 -3.55 9.03
CA LEU A 200 12.74 -3.52 7.76
C LEU A 200 11.38 -2.82 7.86
N GLN A 201 11.00 -2.34 9.05
CA GLN A 201 9.70 -1.71 9.28
C GLN A 201 9.40 -0.57 8.31
N LEU A 202 10.39 0.25 7.96
CA LEU A 202 10.24 1.33 6.97
C LEU A 202 9.78 0.79 5.61
N ILE A 203 10.41 -0.28 5.12
CA ILE A 203 10.12 -0.89 3.81
C ILE A 203 8.70 -1.46 3.81
N PHE A 204 8.29 -2.17 4.86
CA PHE A 204 6.94 -2.71 4.98
C PHE A 204 5.89 -1.58 5.11
N ARG A 205 6.18 -0.54 5.90
CA ARG A 205 5.29 0.61 6.09
C ARG A 205 5.10 1.39 4.79
N GLU A 206 6.16 1.67 4.05
CA GLU A 206 6.08 2.38 2.77
C GLU A 206 5.26 1.58 1.74
N ALA A 207 5.53 0.28 1.61
CA ALA A 207 4.77 -0.62 0.73
C ALA A 207 3.29 -0.66 1.12
N TRP A 208 3.00 -0.69 2.42
CA TRP A 208 1.64 -0.71 2.93
C TRP A 208 0.86 0.57 2.61
N LEU A 209 1.50 1.73 2.81
CA LEU A 209 0.91 3.07 2.63
C LEU A 209 0.75 3.47 1.16
N ASN A 210 1.67 3.05 0.29
CA ASN A 210 1.69 3.43 -1.11
C ASN A 210 1.58 2.19 -2.03
N PRO A 211 0.49 1.42 -1.93
CA PRO A 211 0.36 0.13 -2.61
C PRO A 211 0.40 0.23 -4.14
N ASP A 212 0.00 1.37 -4.70
CA ASP A 212 -0.06 1.59 -6.14
C ASP A 212 1.24 2.19 -6.72
N LYS A 213 2.19 2.61 -5.87
CA LYS A 213 3.49 3.16 -6.30
C LYS A 213 4.57 2.08 -6.34
N ALA A 214 5.63 2.30 -7.12
CA ALA A 214 6.84 1.48 -7.02
C ALA A 214 7.51 1.74 -5.66
N LEU A 215 7.97 0.68 -4.99
CA LEU A 215 8.53 0.76 -3.65
C LEU A 215 9.93 1.38 -3.67
N LEU A 216 10.20 2.38 -2.84
CA LEU A 216 11.52 2.99 -2.72
C LEU A 216 12.52 2.00 -2.10
N VAL A 217 13.66 1.83 -2.76
CA VAL A 217 14.78 1.08 -2.19
C VAL A 217 15.59 2.02 -1.28
N PRO A 218 15.69 1.76 0.03
CA PRO A 218 16.34 2.68 0.96
C PRO A 218 17.88 2.59 0.85
N SER A 219 18.44 3.29 -0.14
CA SER A 219 19.88 3.34 -0.44
C SER A 219 20.41 4.76 -0.26
N LEU A 220 21.51 4.91 0.48
CA LEU A 220 22.17 6.21 0.76
C LEU A 220 23.41 6.46 -0.12
N GLY A 221 23.77 5.52 -0.99
CA GLY A 221 25.00 5.59 -1.79
C GLY A 221 24.87 6.45 -3.05
N SER A 222 25.91 7.23 -3.37
CA SER A 222 26.08 7.86 -4.68
C SER A 222 26.28 6.81 -5.78
N GLN A 223 25.78 7.06 -7.00
CA GLN A 223 25.94 6.25 -8.24
C GLN A 223 27.30 5.54 -8.38
N ALA A 224 28.40 6.14 -7.92
CA ALA A 224 29.76 5.61 -8.01
C ALA A 224 30.07 4.38 -7.11
N GLN A 225 29.22 4.04 -6.13
CA GLN A 225 29.43 2.88 -5.25
C GLN A 225 28.70 1.63 -5.75
N SER A 226 29.34 0.45 -5.71
CA SER A 226 28.73 -0.81 -6.15
C SER A 226 27.43 -1.20 -5.41
N SER A 227 27.13 -0.58 -4.26
CA SER A 227 25.91 -0.76 -3.46
C SER A 227 24.82 0.30 -3.71
N SER A 228 25.03 1.26 -4.62
CA SER A 228 24.26 2.51 -4.76
C SER A 228 22.77 2.36 -5.09
N GLN A 229 22.26 1.15 -5.34
CA GLN A 229 20.86 0.89 -5.71
C GLN A 229 20.26 -0.32 -4.96
N GLY A 230 20.72 -0.55 -3.73
CA GLY A 230 20.29 -1.68 -2.90
C GLY A 230 20.87 -3.03 -3.35
N ARG A 231 21.95 -3.03 -4.12
CA ARG A 231 22.66 -4.27 -4.57
C ARG A 231 23.57 -4.86 -3.49
N ASN A 232 23.56 -4.29 -2.30
CA ASN A 232 24.31 -4.79 -1.17
C ASN A 232 23.68 -6.07 -0.59
N PHE A 233 24.54 -6.99 -0.15
CA PHE A 233 24.11 -8.17 0.60
C PHE A 233 23.87 -7.79 2.05
N LEU A 234 22.65 -8.05 2.51
CA LEU A 234 22.23 -7.75 3.87
C LEU A 234 22.29 -9.02 4.73
N PRO A 235 23.20 -9.10 5.71
CA PRO A 235 23.23 -10.20 6.66
C PRO A 235 22.07 -10.07 7.64
N MET A 236 21.08 -10.96 7.52
CA MET A 236 19.84 -10.91 8.27
C MET A 236 19.58 -12.20 9.05
N ILE A 237 18.69 -12.13 10.04
CA ILE A 237 18.17 -13.30 10.75
C ILE A 237 16.74 -13.06 11.23
N SER A 238 15.91 -14.11 11.18
CA SER A 238 14.56 -14.07 11.72
C SER A 238 14.60 -13.89 13.24
N LEU A 239 13.71 -13.04 13.76
CA LEU A 239 13.44 -12.90 15.19
C LEU A 239 13.17 -14.25 15.87
N TYR A 240 12.32 -15.08 15.27
CA TYR A 240 11.94 -16.39 15.80
C TYR A 240 13.11 -17.37 15.91
N ASP A 241 13.94 -17.46 14.88
CA ASP A 241 15.14 -18.30 14.88
C ASP A 241 16.22 -17.78 15.84
N LEU A 242 16.39 -16.47 15.94
CA LEU A 242 17.29 -15.87 16.91
C LEU A 242 16.83 -16.15 18.34
N ALA A 243 15.53 -16.02 18.63
CA ALA A 243 14.96 -16.38 19.92
C ALA A 243 15.17 -17.87 20.25
N LEU A 244 14.98 -18.76 19.27
CA LEU A 244 15.20 -20.19 19.41
C LEU A 244 16.68 -20.50 19.73
N LEU A 245 17.62 -19.92 18.96
CA LEU A 245 19.05 -20.11 19.20
C LEU A 245 19.47 -19.63 20.58
N VAL A 246 19.07 -18.42 20.97
CA VAL A 246 19.42 -17.83 22.28
C VAL A 246 18.82 -18.67 23.41
N PHE A 247 17.59 -19.16 23.25
CA PHE A 247 16.98 -20.11 24.19
C PHE A 247 17.79 -21.41 24.29
N ARG A 248 18.18 -22.03 23.18
CA ARG A 248 18.96 -23.28 23.17
C ARG A 248 20.32 -23.09 23.84
N VAL A 249 20.99 -21.96 23.60
CA VAL A 249 22.25 -21.61 24.28
C VAL A 249 22.03 -21.39 25.78
N ALA A 250 20.94 -20.75 26.18
CA ALA A 250 20.59 -20.54 27.59
C ALA A 250 20.28 -21.86 28.31
N ALA A 251 19.49 -22.73 27.70
CA ALA A 251 19.06 -24.01 28.25
C ALA A 251 20.11 -25.14 28.13
N SER A 252 21.22 -24.90 27.41
CA SER A 252 22.27 -25.89 27.23
C SER A 252 22.90 -26.29 28.58
N PRO A 253 23.05 -27.59 28.87
CA PRO A 253 23.73 -28.03 30.09
C PRO A 253 25.25 -27.79 30.01
N SER A 254 25.83 -27.82 28.80
CA SER A 254 27.27 -27.61 28.58
C SER A 254 27.58 -26.22 28.01
N PRO A 255 28.77 -25.66 28.30
CA PRO A 255 29.21 -24.40 27.70
C PRO A 255 29.28 -24.47 26.18
N PRO A 256 29.05 -23.33 25.49
CA PRO A 256 29.38 -23.20 24.08
C PRO A 256 30.88 -23.43 23.82
N THR A 257 31.18 -24.25 22.82
CA THR A 257 32.56 -24.51 22.37
C THR A 257 33.25 -23.23 21.91
N LYS A 258 32.51 -22.35 21.22
CA LYS A 258 32.92 -21.00 20.87
C LYS A 258 32.12 -19.96 21.64
N LYS A 259 32.82 -18.93 22.11
CA LYS A 259 32.25 -17.83 22.91
C LYS A 259 31.59 -16.75 22.05
N TYR A 260 31.85 -16.73 20.75
CA TYR A 260 31.20 -15.84 19.79
C TYR A 260 30.48 -16.73 18.77
N LEU A 261 29.15 -16.63 18.75
CA LEU A 261 28.27 -17.32 17.82
C LEU A 261 27.80 -16.32 16.78
N LEU A 262 28.04 -16.58 15.51
CA LEU A 262 27.51 -15.75 14.44
C LEU A 262 26.12 -16.27 14.05
N ALA A 263 25.09 -15.42 13.96
CA ALA A 263 23.73 -15.86 13.67
C ALA A 263 23.14 -15.09 12.49
N VAL A 264 23.25 -15.66 11.28
CA VAL A 264 22.80 -15.10 10.01
C VAL A 264 22.16 -16.21 9.19
N ASP A 265 21.00 -15.94 8.57
CA ASP A 265 20.30 -16.90 7.74
C ASP A 265 21.08 -17.26 6.46
N LYS A 266 20.77 -18.42 5.90
CA LYS A 266 21.49 -18.93 4.72
C LYS A 266 21.27 -18.05 3.48
N PRO A 267 20.06 -17.53 3.18
CA PRO A 267 19.84 -16.73 1.98
C PRO A 267 20.50 -15.35 1.96
N SER A 268 20.76 -14.76 3.12
CA SER A 268 21.49 -13.48 3.22
C SER A 268 22.84 -13.50 2.49
N GLY A 269 23.42 -14.68 2.28
CA GLY A 269 24.66 -14.84 1.52
C GLY A 269 24.52 -14.63 0.02
N TYR A 270 23.32 -14.53 -0.54
CA TYR A 270 23.06 -14.37 -1.97
C TYR A 270 21.84 -13.50 -2.32
N THR A 271 21.07 -13.00 -1.34
CA THR A 271 19.98 -12.04 -1.57
C THR A 271 20.42 -10.61 -1.26
N THR A 272 19.97 -9.65 -2.08
CA THR A 272 20.26 -8.22 -1.91
C THR A 272 19.13 -7.46 -1.23
N LEU A 273 19.39 -6.24 -0.75
CA LEU A 273 18.33 -5.33 -0.26
C LEU A 273 17.25 -5.09 -1.33
N ARG A 274 17.65 -4.95 -2.60
CA ARG A 274 16.72 -4.76 -3.72
C ARG A 274 15.80 -5.97 -3.90
N ASP A 275 16.32 -7.19 -3.77
CA ASP A 275 15.51 -8.41 -3.86
C ASP A 275 14.47 -8.46 -2.74
N VAL A 276 14.87 -8.08 -1.52
CA VAL A 276 13.95 -7.95 -0.37
C VAL A 276 12.84 -6.93 -0.67
N CYS A 277 13.20 -5.74 -1.16
CA CYS A 277 12.21 -4.71 -1.52
C CYS A 277 11.27 -5.21 -2.63
N ARG A 278 11.79 -5.91 -3.65
CA ARG A 278 10.97 -6.48 -4.72
C ARG A 278 9.99 -7.53 -4.19
N GLY A 279 10.45 -8.41 -3.30
CA GLY A 279 9.59 -9.38 -2.64
C GLY A 279 8.48 -8.70 -1.84
N VAL A 280 8.81 -7.70 -1.02
CA VAL A 280 7.83 -6.95 -0.22
C VAL A 280 6.82 -6.24 -1.14
N SER A 281 7.30 -5.56 -2.19
CA SER A 281 6.46 -4.89 -3.17
C SER A 281 5.50 -5.86 -3.87
N THR A 282 5.96 -7.10 -4.16
CA THR A 282 5.13 -8.14 -4.79
C THR A 282 3.92 -8.54 -3.93
N LEU A 283 4.07 -8.56 -2.60
CA LEU A 283 2.98 -8.97 -1.70
C LEU A 283 2.12 -7.80 -1.22
N LEU A 284 2.72 -6.63 -1.02
CA LEU A 284 2.10 -5.48 -0.37
C LEU A 284 1.85 -4.27 -1.28
N ALA A 285 2.45 -4.19 -2.47
CA ALA A 285 2.35 -3.03 -3.34
C ALA A 285 2.25 -3.43 -4.82
N SER A 286 2.89 -2.67 -5.71
CA SER A 286 2.82 -2.81 -7.16
C SER A 286 3.64 -3.97 -7.73
N GLY A 287 4.56 -4.55 -6.95
CA GLY A 287 5.59 -5.48 -7.43
C GLY A 287 6.84 -4.79 -7.98
N CYS A 288 6.78 -3.49 -8.23
CA CYS A 288 7.87 -2.69 -8.76
C CYS A 288 8.67 -2.02 -7.66
N VAL A 289 9.93 -1.70 -7.96
CA VAL A 289 10.84 -0.98 -7.07
C VAL A 289 11.48 0.19 -7.81
N ARG A 290 11.75 1.28 -7.11
CA ARG A 290 12.39 2.48 -7.65
C ARG A 290 13.56 2.92 -6.78
N ASN A 291 14.56 3.54 -7.40
CA ASN A 291 15.64 4.20 -6.66
C ASN A 291 15.25 5.64 -6.34
N ARG A 292 15.95 6.25 -5.37
CA ARG A 292 15.85 7.69 -5.04
C ARG A 292 16.02 8.60 -6.26
N GLU A 293 16.84 8.18 -7.23
CA GLU A 293 17.19 8.97 -8.41
C GLU A 293 16.26 8.71 -9.62
N ASP A 294 15.40 7.70 -9.55
CA ASP A 294 14.51 7.32 -10.66
C ASP A 294 13.21 8.15 -10.67
N SER A 295 13.00 9.03 -9.69
CA SER A 295 11.78 9.82 -9.54
C SER A 295 11.66 10.87 -10.66
N ALA A 296 10.60 10.75 -11.46
CA ALA A 296 10.40 11.53 -12.69
C ALA A 296 10.16 13.03 -12.45
N GLN A 297 9.65 13.40 -11.28
CA GLN A 297 9.38 14.78 -10.87
C GLN A 297 10.32 15.22 -9.74
N MET A 298 10.74 16.49 -9.76
CA MET A 298 11.62 17.04 -8.72
C MET A 298 11.00 16.96 -7.31
N SER A 299 9.68 17.12 -7.19
CA SER A 299 8.95 17.00 -5.92
C SER A 299 9.02 15.61 -5.32
N ASP A 300 8.95 14.56 -6.14
CA ASP A 300 9.00 13.17 -5.69
C ASP A 300 10.41 12.80 -5.20
N ALA A 301 11.44 13.25 -5.92
CA ALA A 301 12.83 13.07 -5.52
C ALA A 301 13.15 13.78 -4.18
N GLU A 302 12.59 14.98 -3.96
CA GLU A 302 12.70 15.70 -2.69
C GLU A 302 11.97 14.98 -1.55
N ALA A 303 10.79 14.42 -1.80
CA ALA A 303 10.05 13.64 -0.81
C ALA A 303 10.79 12.35 -0.40
N ASP A 304 11.37 11.63 -1.37
CA ASP A 304 12.17 10.43 -1.11
C ASP A 304 13.43 10.75 -0.31
N ALA A 305 14.09 11.86 -0.66
CA ALA A 305 15.24 12.35 0.08
C ALA A 305 14.87 12.62 1.54
N LEU A 306 13.78 13.35 1.76
CA LEU A 306 13.30 13.70 3.08
C LEU A 306 12.92 12.45 3.90
N LEU A 307 12.25 11.47 3.31
CA LEU A 307 11.89 10.22 3.98
C LEU A 307 13.13 9.45 4.45
N LEU A 308 14.16 9.35 3.60
CA LEU A 308 15.40 8.65 3.95
C LEU A 308 16.25 9.43 4.97
N ASP A 309 16.22 10.75 4.91
CA ASP A 309 16.97 11.63 5.81
C ASP A 309 16.30 11.69 7.20
N GLU A 310 14.96 11.73 7.28
CA GLU A 310 14.22 11.66 8.56
C GLU A 310 14.38 10.30 9.25
N GLU A 311 14.50 9.21 8.48
CA GLU A 311 14.67 7.85 8.99
C GLU A 311 16.12 7.35 8.93
N GLU A 312 17.12 8.25 8.97
CA GLU A 312 18.55 7.91 8.83
C GLU A 312 18.99 6.78 9.80
N GLU A 313 18.48 6.77 11.03
CA GLU A 313 18.80 5.73 12.02
C GLU A 313 18.37 4.32 11.59
N LEU A 314 17.22 4.21 10.91
CA LEU A 314 16.66 2.96 10.39
C LEU A 314 17.29 2.57 9.05
N VAL A 315 17.61 3.56 8.21
CA VAL A 315 18.19 3.34 6.88
C VAL A 315 19.68 2.99 6.94
N THR A 316 20.45 3.55 7.88
CA THR A 316 21.90 3.34 7.91
C THR A 316 22.32 1.87 8.09
N PRO A 317 21.70 1.05 8.97
CA PRO A 317 21.97 -0.39 9.04
C PRO A 317 21.72 -1.13 7.72
N LEU A 318 20.77 -0.65 6.90
CA LEU A 318 20.44 -1.24 5.59
C LEU A 318 21.52 -0.95 4.52
N GLN A 319 22.55 -0.19 4.84
CA GLN A 319 23.69 0.07 3.94
C GLN A 319 24.83 -0.94 4.11
N LEU A 320 24.68 -1.93 5.00
CA LEU A 320 25.66 -3.00 5.16
C LEU A 320 25.84 -3.77 3.85
N ASN A 321 27.09 -4.06 3.49
CA ASN A 321 27.40 -4.94 2.37
C ASN A 321 28.39 -6.02 2.81
N LEU A 322 27.85 -7.01 3.52
CA LEU A 322 28.63 -8.10 4.12
C LEU A 322 27.99 -9.44 3.78
N ARG A 323 28.84 -10.41 3.46
CA ARG A 323 28.46 -11.79 3.23
C ARG A 323 29.06 -12.63 4.34
N PHE A 324 28.26 -13.48 4.97
CA PHE A 324 28.71 -14.44 5.96
C PHE A 324 28.46 -15.86 5.46
N ASP A 325 29.38 -16.77 5.78
CA ASP A 325 29.19 -18.21 5.62
C ASP A 325 28.94 -18.84 6.99
N THR A 326 27.72 -19.32 7.19
CA THR A 326 27.26 -19.95 8.44
C THR A 326 27.12 -21.46 8.32
N SER A 327 27.53 -22.06 7.20
CA SER A 327 27.36 -23.50 6.94
C SER A 327 28.07 -24.39 7.97
N THR A 328 29.22 -23.96 8.48
CA THR A 328 30.02 -24.64 9.52
C THR A 328 29.98 -23.91 10.87
N GLY A 329 29.03 -22.97 11.04
CA GLY A 329 28.92 -22.16 12.24
C GLY A 329 28.54 -22.97 13.48
N SER A 330 29.01 -22.54 14.65
CA SER A 330 28.80 -23.27 15.91
C SER A 330 27.32 -23.36 16.31
N MET A 331 26.45 -22.50 15.75
CA MET A 331 25.00 -22.50 16.00
C MET A 331 24.32 -23.85 15.68
N HIS A 332 24.84 -24.61 14.71
CA HIS A 332 24.29 -25.92 14.32
C HIS A 332 24.51 -27.00 15.38
N THR A 333 25.35 -26.72 16.39
CA THR A 333 25.50 -27.59 17.57
C THR A 333 24.31 -27.46 18.52
N PHE A 334 23.58 -26.34 18.46
CA PHE A 334 22.50 -26.01 19.40
C PHE A 334 21.10 -26.18 18.83
N VAL A 335 20.95 -25.95 17.53
CA VAL A 335 19.67 -26.01 16.82
C VAL A 335 19.83 -26.97 15.66
N ALA A 336 19.03 -28.04 15.66
CA ALA A 336 19.07 -29.02 14.59
C ALA A 336 18.47 -28.44 13.28
N PRO A 337 18.89 -28.93 12.09
CA PRO A 337 18.41 -28.44 10.80
C PRO A 337 16.88 -28.36 10.66
N GLU A 338 16.15 -29.28 11.29
CA GLU A 338 14.69 -29.39 11.23
C GLU A 338 13.96 -28.43 12.18
N GLU A 339 14.66 -27.89 13.18
CA GLU A 339 14.07 -26.98 14.18
C GLU A 339 14.08 -25.53 13.72
N TRP A 340 14.96 -25.18 12.79
CA TRP A 340 15.00 -23.85 12.21
C TRP A 340 13.71 -23.55 11.45
N ARG A 341 13.04 -22.45 11.81
CA ARG A 341 11.79 -22.04 11.16
C ARG A 341 12.08 -21.33 9.84
N HIS A 342 13.05 -20.41 9.83
CA HIS A 342 13.29 -19.52 8.70
C HIS A 342 14.73 -19.56 8.17
N TYR A 343 15.73 -19.99 8.94
CA TYR A 343 17.17 -19.99 8.59
C TYR A 343 17.46 -20.45 7.15
N SER A 344 16.85 -21.56 6.72
CA SER A 344 17.12 -22.18 5.42
C SER A 344 16.57 -21.38 4.23
N ARG A 345 15.44 -20.70 4.42
CA ARG A 345 14.67 -20.00 3.35
C ARG A 345 14.63 -18.47 3.53
N GLY A 346 15.13 -17.98 4.66
CA GLY A 346 15.27 -16.57 5.01
C GLY A 346 13.95 -15.82 5.00
N LEU A 347 14.07 -14.50 4.90
CA LEU A 347 12.93 -13.59 4.79
C LEU A 347 12.14 -13.85 3.49
N LEU A 348 12.79 -13.80 2.32
CA LEU A 348 12.13 -13.92 1.02
C LEU A 348 11.36 -15.24 0.86
N GLY A 349 11.93 -16.35 1.31
CA GLY A 349 11.27 -17.65 1.18
C GLY A 349 10.08 -17.86 2.14
N ASN A 350 9.93 -16.99 3.15
CA ASN A 350 8.85 -17.02 4.15
C ASN A 350 8.10 -15.67 4.21
N LEU A 351 8.16 -14.87 3.14
CA LEU A 351 7.74 -13.46 3.23
C LEU A 351 6.26 -13.28 3.56
N ALA A 352 5.38 -14.19 3.12
CA ALA A 352 3.96 -14.16 3.47
C ALA A 352 3.74 -14.19 4.98
N PHE A 353 4.46 -15.07 5.70
CA PHE A 353 4.43 -15.12 7.16
C PHE A 353 4.88 -13.79 7.77
N PHE A 354 5.94 -13.16 7.23
CA PHE A 354 6.44 -11.88 7.75
C PHE A 354 5.56 -10.68 7.42
N VAL A 355 4.79 -10.74 6.32
CA VAL A 355 3.73 -9.77 6.05
C VAL A 355 2.64 -9.88 7.10
N ASP A 356 2.17 -11.09 7.39
CA ASP A 356 1.18 -11.30 8.44
C ASP A 356 1.72 -10.88 9.80
N ASP A 357 2.94 -11.29 10.16
CA ASP A 357 3.64 -10.89 11.37
C ASP A 357 3.74 -9.36 11.52
N PHE A 358 4.05 -8.65 10.43
CA PHE A 358 4.05 -7.18 10.41
C PHE A 358 2.66 -6.59 10.67
N VAL A 359 1.61 -7.10 10.00
CA VAL A 359 0.22 -6.66 10.20
C VAL A 359 -0.21 -6.85 11.65
N HIS A 360 0.09 -8.00 12.25
CA HIS A 360 -0.22 -8.28 13.65
C HIS A 360 0.61 -7.41 14.61
N ALA A 361 1.91 -7.28 14.36
CA ALA A 361 2.82 -6.53 15.23
C ALA A 361 2.52 -5.02 15.24
N MET A 362 2.07 -4.48 14.12
CA MET A 362 1.66 -3.08 13.97
C MET A 362 0.19 -2.84 14.31
N ASP A 363 -0.54 -3.92 14.62
CA ASP A 363 -1.96 -3.90 14.96
C ASP A 363 -2.84 -3.28 13.85
N LEU A 364 -2.50 -3.60 12.60
CA LEU A 364 -3.19 -3.10 11.42
C LEU A 364 -4.49 -3.87 11.21
N ARG A 365 -5.60 -3.13 11.27
CA ARG A 365 -6.97 -3.59 11.05
C ARG A 365 -7.63 -2.71 9.99
N PRO A 366 -7.45 -3.04 8.70
CA PRO A 366 -8.11 -2.35 7.59
C PRO A 366 -9.63 -2.35 7.76
N LEU A 367 -10.28 -1.23 7.44
CA LEU A 367 -11.72 -1.09 7.51
C LEU A 367 -12.38 -1.74 6.29
N ARG A 368 -13.17 -2.78 6.45
CA ARG A 368 -13.87 -3.46 5.34
C ARG A 368 -15.36 -3.44 5.61
N THR A 369 -16.03 -2.41 5.11
CA THR A 369 -17.44 -2.13 5.42
C THR A 369 -18.33 -2.38 4.22
N LEU A 370 -19.44 -3.05 4.47
CA LEU A 370 -20.56 -3.16 3.55
C LEU A 370 -21.72 -2.28 4.05
N ILE A 371 -22.24 -1.41 3.19
CA ILE A 371 -23.43 -0.59 3.45
C ILE A 371 -24.55 -1.08 2.55
N LEU A 372 -25.63 -1.57 3.17
CA LEU A 372 -26.83 -2.06 2.51
C LEU A 372 -27.94 -1.03 2.68
N ALA A 373 -28.40 -0.47 1.57
CA ALA A 373 -29.49 0.50 1.53
C ALA A 373 -30.27 0.36 0.21
N LEU A 374 -31.56 0.72 0.24
CA LEU A 374 -32.40 0.82 -0.97
C LEU A 374 -31.92 2.05 -1.76
N SER A 375 -30.93 1.87 -2.64
CA SER A 375 -30.27 3.01 -3.31
C SER A 375 -31.24 3.86 -4.16
N GLU A 376 -30.85 5.11 -4.42
CA GLU A 376 -31.53 6.23 -5.13
C GLU A 376 -32.50 7.13 -4.35
N LEU A 377 -33.14 6.65 -3.28
CA LEU A 377 -34.12 7.43 -2.51
C LEU A 377 -33.67 7.73 -1.07
N PHE A 378 -32.40 7.51 -0.72
CA PHE A 378 -31.89 7.79 0.63
C PHE A 378 -31.12 9.11 0.73
N ALA A 379 -30.56 9.66 -0.35
CA ALA A 379 -29.69 10.86 -0.28
C ALA A 379 -30.49 12.17 -0.38
N PRO A 380 -30.42 13.10 0.60
CA PRO A 380 -31.06 14.42 0.49
C PRO A 380 -30.30 15.29 -0.53
N GLY A 381 -30.99 15.73 -1.58
CA GLY A 381 -30.48 16.75 -2.51
C GLY A 381 -29.70 16.23 -3.73
N SER A 382 -29.82 16.97 -4.82
CA SER A 382 -29.38 16.70 -6.19
C SER A 382 -27.86 16.69 -6.44
N ASP A 383 -27.05 16.26 -5.47
CA ASP A 383 -25.57 16.15 -5.58
C ASP A 383 -25.04 14.80 -5.06
N SER A 384 -25.90 13.78 -4.96
CA SER A 384 -25.50 12.47 -4.43
C SER A 384 -24.61 11.71 -5.42
N LYS A 385 -23.33 11.61 -5.08
CA LYS A 385 -22.38 10.64 -5.63
C LYS A 385 -22.99 9.24 -5.52
N GLN A 386 -23.26 8.65 -6.69
CA GLN A 386 -23.75 7.27 -6.88
C GLN A 386 -22.65 6.25 -6.48
N PRO A 387 -22.89 4.91 -6.38
CA PRO A 387 -22.08 3.98 -5.60
C PRO A 387 -20.60 4.11 -5.95
N THR A 388 -19.87 4.78 -5.06
CA THR A 388 -18.45 5.00 -5.19
C THR A 388 -17.75 3.98 -4.32
N LEU A 389 -16.88 3.16 -4.93
CA LEU A 389 -15.76 2.53 -4.23
C LEU A 389 -14.92 3.66 -3.62
N HIS A 390 -15.21 4.02 -2.38
CA HIS A 390 -14.40 4.96 -1.64
C HIS A 390 -13.19 4.19 -1.12
N ASN A 391 -12.06 4.29 -1.84
CA ASN A 391 -10.77 4.09 -1.20
C ASN A 391 -10.68 5.11 -0.07
N SER A 392 -10.38 4.65 1.15
CA SER A 392 -10.15 5.52 2.31
C SER A 392 -8.92 6.43 2.16
N SER A 393 -8.21 6.35 1.04
CA SER A 393 -7.24 7.35 0.56
C SER A 393 -7.84 8.11 -0.63
N GLN A 394 -8.31 9.32 -0.38
CA GLN A 394 -8.81 10.23 -1.39
C GLN A 394 -7.62 10.82 -2.18
N ALA A 395 -7.26 10.19 -3.29
CA ALA A 395 -6.58 10.75 -4.46
C ALA A 395 -6.45 9.63 -5.52
N ASP A 396 -6.39 10.00 -6.80
CA ASP A 396 -6.04 9.14 -7.94
C ASP A 396 -7.20 8.37 -8.60
N LEU A 397 -8.05 9.14 -9.29
CA LEU A 397 -8.68 8.72 -10.54
C LEU A 397 -8.36 9.79 -11.60
N GLU A 398 -7.13 9.78 -12.12
CA GLU A 398 -6.82 10.42 -13.40
C GLU A 398 -6.13 9.41 -14.33
N SER A 399 -6.68 9.35 -15.55
CA SER A 399 -6.16 8.79 -16.81
C SER A 399 -4.73 8.20 -16.79
N ASP A 400 -4.66 6.87 -16.79
CA ASP A 400 -3.48 6.09 -17.20
C ASP A 400 -3.45 6.03 -18.74
N ASP A 401 -3.00 7.12 -19.37
CA ASP A 401 -2.67 7.12 -20.81
C ASP A 401 -1.32 6.40 -21.01
N GLY A 402 -1.37 5.31 -21.77
CA GLY A 402 -0.28 4.35 -21.93
C GLY A 402 0.91 4.87 -22.73
N GLN A 403 1.75 5.69 -22.12
CA GLN A 403 3.07 6.02 -22.66
C GLN A 403 4.09 6.09 -21.51
N HIS A 404 4.75 4.98 -21.21
CA HIS A 404 6.16 4.89 -20.79
C HIS A 404 6.53 3.42 -20.59
N ALA A 405 6.52 2.66 -21.68
CA ALA A 405 7.22 1.40 -21.76
C ALA A 405 8.30 1.56 -22.84
N ASP A 406 9.50 2.01 -22.45
CA ASP A 406 10.71 1.51 -23.10
C ASP A 406 12.01 1.79 -22.32
N VAL A 407 12.86 0.74 -22.28
CA VAL A 407 14.31 0.68 -21.96
C VAL A 407 14.70 0.90 -20.47
N VAL A 408 15.12 -0.11 -19.69
CA VAL A 408 16.29 -1.01 -19.81
C VAL A 408 16.02 -2.40 -19.15
N GLY A 409 16.41 -3.49 -19.82
CA GLY A 409 16.21 -4.91 -19.43
C GLY A 409 16.88 -5.38 -18.13
N THR A 410 16.71 -6.60 -17.64
CA THR A 410 16.25 -7.88 -18.22
C THR A 410 15.71 -8.77 -17.09
N ASN A 411 14.73 -9.62 -17.42
CA ASN A 411 14.20 -10.78 -16.67
C ASN A 411 13.38 -10.47 -15.40
N SER A 412 12.06 -10.34 -15.58
CA SER A 412 11.03 -10.47 -14.52
C SER A 412 9.67 -10.59 -15.21
N LEU A 413 9.44 -11.71 -15.90
CA LEU A 413 8.40 -11.81 -16.92
C LEU A 413 7.04 -12.36 -16.44
N ASP A 414 6.88 -12.81 -15.20
CA ASP A 414 5.70 -13.64 -14.89
C ASP A 414 4.61 -12.96 -14.05
N ASN A 415 4.95 -12.06 -13.12
CA ASN A 415 3.94 -11.47 -12.22
C ASN A 415 3.24 -10.24 -12.82
N GLU A 416 3.98 -9.42 -13.59
CA GLU A 416 3.34 -8.41 -14.45
C GLU A 416 2.47 -9.07 -15.50
N ALA A 417 2.92 -10.18 -16.11
CA ALA A 417 2.15 -10.85 -17.16
C ALA A 417 0.82 -11.43 -16.64
N PHE A 418 0.73 -11.94 -15.42
CA PHE A 418 -0.53 -12.50 -14.91
C PHE A 418 -1.55 -11.41 -14.56
N ASN A 419 -1.16 -10.39 -13.77
CA ASN A 419 -2.05 -9.29 -13.41
C ASN A 419 -2.32 -8.38 -14.61
N ALA A 420 -1.37 -8.17 -15.52
CA ALA A 420 -1.60 -7.47 -16.78
C ALA A 420 -2.44 -8.30 -17.75
N SER A 421 -2.31 -9.63 -17.80
CA SER A 421 -3.18 -10.48 -18.63
C SER A 421 -4.61 -10.52 -18.10
N GLU A 422 -4.82 -10.64 -16.79
CA GLU A 422 -6.16 -10.56 -16.18
C GLU A 422 -6.74 -9.15 -16.32
N LYS A 423 -5.95 -8.09 -16.06
CA LYS A 423 -6.32 -6.68 -16.30
C LYS A 423 -6.60 -6.41 -17.78
N GLN A 424 -5.85 -7.01 -18.71
CA GLN A 424 -6.05 -6.84 -20.15
C GLN A 424 -7.29 -7.59 -20.61
N LYS A 425 -7.52 -8.83 -20.15
CA LYS A 425 -8.77 -9.56 -20.40
C LYS A 425 -9.98 -8.78 -19.87
N LEU A 426 -9.89 -8.27 -18.64
CA LEU A 426 -10.92 -7.42 -18.06
C LEU A 426 -11.10 -6.13 -18.87
N ARG A 427 -10.02 -5.46 -19.29
CA ARG A 427 -10.10 -4.29 -20.17
C ARG A 427 -10.77 -4.63 -21.49
N ASP A 428 -10.39 -5.71 -22.15
CA ASP A 428 -10.97 -6.15 -23.42
C ASP A 428 -12.47 -6.47 -23.25
N GLU A 429 -12.84 -7.14 -22.16
CA GLU A 429 -14.23 -7.42 -21.78
C GLU A 429 -15.03 -6.16 -21.42
N LEU A 430 -14.39 -5.16 -20.80
CA LEU A 430 -15.00 -3.88 -20.41
C LEU A 430 -15.00 -2.85 -21.54
N GLN A 431 -14.13 -3.00 -22.56
CA GLN A 431 -13.98 -2.04 -23.65
C GLN A 431 -15.22 -1.98 -24.54
N GLN A 432 -15.97 -3.08 -24.64
CA GLN A 432 -17.28 -3.11 -25.30
C GLN A 432 -18.37 -2.32 -24.53
N TRP A 433 -18.13 -2.03 -23.24
CA TRP A 433 -19.01 -1.25 -22.35
C TRP A 433 -18.42 0.13 -22.01
N ALA A 434 -17.26 0.49 -22.59
CA ALA A 434 -16.61 1.76 -22.33
C ALA A 434 -17.42 2.90 -22.98
N PRO A 435 -17.78 3.96 -22.24
CA PRO A 435 -18.45 5.10 -22.82
C PRO A 435 -17.56 5.75 -23.88
N SER A 436 -18.14 6.04 -25.05
CA SER A 436 -17.41 6.67 -26.15
C SER A 436 -17.14 8.14 -25.81
N GLY A 437 -15.99 8.42 -25.21
CA GLY A 437 -15.48 9.78 -24.96
C GLY A 437 -15.33 10.16 -23.49
N SER A 438 -14.61 11.28 -23.25
CA SER A 438 -14.42 11.92 -21.94
C SER A 438 -15.78 12.22 -21.30
N THR A 439 -16.19 11.40 -20.34
CA THR A 439 -17.52 11.49 -19.73
C THR A 439 -17.40 11.69 -18.22
N LYS A 440 -18.19 12.63 -17.70
CA LYS A 440 -18.25 13.05 -16.29
C LYS A 440 -18.55 11.88 -15.34
N SER A 441 -18.12 11.97 -14.08
CA SER A 441 -18.28 10.96 -13.01
C SER A 441 -19.69 10.35 -12.86
N SER A 442 -20.75 11.11 -13.19
CA SER A 442 -22.14 10.62 -13.17
C SER A 442 -22.44 9.54 -14.23
N ALA A 443 -21.75 9.53 -15.37
CA ALA A 443 -21.97 8.53 -16.41
C ALA A 443 -21.35 7.15 -16.07
N ILE A 444 -20.26 7.15 -15.28
CA ILE A 444 -19.56 5.93 -14.87
C ILE A 444 -20.46 5.02 -14.04
N SER A 445 -21.26 5.59 -13.12
CA SER A 445 -22.16 4.78 -12.30
C SER A 445 -23.37 4.26 -13.07
N SER A 446 -23.85 4.95 -14.11
CA SER A 446 -24.87 4.39 -15.01
C SER A 446 -24.32 3.22 -15.84
N ALA A 447 -23.05 3.29 -16.25
CA ALA A 447 -22.37 2.22 -16.98
C ALA A 447 -22.12 0.98 -16.10
N VAL A 448 -21.76 1.16 -14.82
CA VAL A 448 -21.58 0.03 -13.86
C VAL A 448 -22.88 -0.74 -13.62
N LYS A 449 -24.04 -0.05 -13.59
CA LYS A 449 -25.37 -0.69 -13.49
C LYS A 449 -25.77 -1.49 -14.74
N GLN A 450 -25.20 -1.15 -15.89
CA GLN A 450 -25.46 -1.83 -17.17
C GLN A 450 -24.53 -3.03 -17.41
N LEU A 451 -23.55 -3.27 -16.52
CA LEU A 451 -22.66 -4.42 -16.64
C LEU A 451 -23.41 -5.72 -16.33
N PRO A 452 -23.20 -6.78 -17.13
CA PRO A 452 -23.63 -8.13 -16.78
C PRO A 452 -23.08 -8.54 -15.41
N GLU A 453 -23.87 -9.30 -14.63
CA GLU A 453 -23.52 -9.69 -13.26
C GLU A 453 -22.12 -10.33 -13.15
N HIS A 454 -21.76 -11.22 -14.07
CA HIS A 454 -20.44 -11.86 -14.08
C HIS A 454 -19.30 -10.85 -14.26
N ALA A 455 -19.47 -9.83 -15.12
CA ALA A 455 -18.46 -8.81 -15.37
C ALA A 455 -18.30 -7.89 -14.14
N LEU A 456 -19.42 -7.55 -13.50
CA LEU A 456 -19.42 -6.78 -12.25
C LEU A 456 -18.71 -7.54 -11.11
N VAL A 457 -19.02 -8.82 -10.94
CA VAL A 457 -18.36 -9.68 -9.94
C VAL A 457 -16.86 -9.77 -10.22
N SER A 458 -16.45 -10.01 -11.46
CA SER A 458 -15.04 -10.08 -11.84
C SER A 458 -14.31 -8.75 -11.57
N LEU A 459 -14.92 -7.62 -11.91
CA LEU A 459 -14.38 -6.28 -11.64
C LEU A 459 -14.22 -6.02 -10.14
N LEU A 460 -15.25 -6.36 -9.34
CA LEU A 460 -15.20 -6.23 -7.88
C LEU A 460 -14.13 -7.13 -7.29
N ARG A 461 -14.05 -8.40 -7.68
CA ARG A 461 -13.00 -9.33 -7.21
C ARG A 461 -11.61 -8.81 -7.56
N TRP A 462 -11.40 -8.35 -8.79
CA TRP A 462 -10.13 -7.74 -9.21
C TRP A 462 -9.75 -6.54 -8.32
N LYS A 463 -10.68 -5.60 -8.10
CA LYS A 463 -10.39 -4.43 -7.27
C LYS A 463 -10.18 -4.78 -5.81
N LEU A 464 -11.02 -5.65 -5.23
CA LEU A 464 -10.91 -6.07 -3.83
C LEU A 464 -9.66 -6.93 -3.55
N ARG A 465 -9.10 -7.59 -4.58
CA ARG A 465 -7.80 -8.29 -4.51
C ARG A 465 -6.59 -7.32 -4.56
N SER A 466 -6.79 -6.07 -4.99
CA SER A 466 -5.72 -5.08 -5.09
C SER A 466 -5.05 -4.80 -3.74
N ALA A 467 -3.77 -4.43 -3.78
CA ALA A 467 -3.02 -4.09 -2.58
C ALA A 467 -3.66 -2.91 -1.83
N SER A 468 -4.24 -1.92 -2.52
CA SER A 468 -4.93 -0.79 -1.86
C SER A 468 -6.13 -1.27 -1.03
N CYS A 469 -6.96 -2.17 -1.56
CA CYS A 469 -8.10 -2.71 -0.80
C CYS A 469 -7.66 -3.65 0.34
N ARG A 470 -6.59 -4.44 0.15
CA ARG A 470 -6.05 -5.33 1.18
C ARG A 470 -5.41 -4.57 2.34
N ASN A 471 -4.65 -3.52 2.03
CA ASN A 471 -3.87 -2.76 3.01
C ASN A 471 -4.70 -1.65 3.67
N GLN A 472 -5.52 -0.94 2.90
CA GLN A 472 -6.28 0.23 3.39
C GLN A 472 -7.70 -0.14 3.83
N GLY A 473 -8.24 -1.21 3.25
CA GLY A 473 -9.63 -1.60 3.41
C GLY A 473 -10.49 -1.06 2.27
N TYR A 474 -11.81 -1.20 2.42
CA TYR A 474 -12.78 -0.78 1.42
C TYR A 474 -14.13 -0.47 2.07
N VAL A 475 -14.90 0.41 1.44
CA VAL A 475 -16.32 0.61 1.73
C VAL A 475 -17.09 0.31 0.46
N LEU A 476 -17.97 -0.70 0.53
CA LEU A 476 -18.90 -1.02 -0.55
C LEU A 476 -20.27 -0.47 -0.18
N ASP A 477 -20.78 0.46 -0.98
CA ASP A 477 -22.10 1.05 -0.83
C ASP A 477 -23.03 0.53 -1.93
N GLY A 478 -24.13 -0.12 -1.53
CA GLY A 478 -25.15 -0.64 -2.45
C GLY A 478 -24.79 -1.93 -3.20
N LEU A 479 -23.69 -2.60 -2.85
CA LEU A 479 -23.24 -3.88 -3.41
C LEU A 479 -22.57 -4.72 -2.32
N ALA A 480 -22.87 -6.01 -2.13
CA ALA A 480 -23.73 -6.89 -2.90
C ALA A 480 -25.23 -6.66 -2.66
N ILE A 481 -26.05 -6.86 -3.70
CA ILE A 481 -27.50 -6.66 -3.66
C ILE A 481 -28.23 -7.95 -3.25
N THR A 482 -27.63 -9.12 -3.48
CA THR A 482 -28.20 -10.43 -3.12
C THR A 482 -27.18 -11.34 -2.46
N ALA A 483 -27.64 -12.30 -1.64
CA ALA A 483 -26.77 -13.29 -1.01
C ALA A 483 -26.01 -14.17 -2.04
N ALA A 484 -26.63 -14.44 -3.20
CA ALA A 484 -25.98 -15.16 -4.29
C ALA A 484 -24.81 -14.36 -4.87
N GLN A 485 -25.00 -13.05 -5.09
CA GLN A 485 -23.94 -12.15 -5.56
C GLN A 485 -22.83 -11.99 -4.50
N ALA A 486 -23.20 -11.84 -3.22
CA ALA A 486 -22.23 -11.79 -2.11
C ALA A 486 -21.37 -13.06 -2.08
N LYS A 487 -21.99 -14.23 -2.27
CA LYS A 487 -21.27 -15.51 -2.39
C LYS A 487 -20.32 -15.51 -3.59
N GLN A 488 -20.73 -15.01 -4.75
CA GLN A 488 -19.84 -14.92 -5.91
C GLN A 488 -18.66 -13.95 -5.69
N ILE A 489 -18.86 -12.83 -4.97
CA ILE A 489 -17.81 -11.84 -4.70
C ILE A 489 -16.84 -12.32 -3.62
N PHE A 490 -17.36 -12.94 -2.56
CA PHE A 490 -16.60 -13.20 -1.33
C PHE A 490 -16.24 -14.67 -1.10
N ALA A 491 -16.86 -15.63 -1.79
CA ALA A 491 -16.50 -17.04 -1.63
C ALA A 491 -15.10 -17.33 -2.18
N GLN A 492 -14.43 -18.26 -1.48
CA GLN A 492 -13.10 -18.75 -1.84
C GLN A 492 -13.21 -19.65 -3.08
N GLU A 493 -12.46 -19.32 -4.14
CA GLU A 493 -12.32 -20.19 -5.31
C GLU A 493 -11.49 -21.42 -4.89
N LEU A 494 -12.03 -22.62 -5.10
CA LEU A 494 -11.28 -23.87 -4.96
C LEU A 494 -10.26 -23.94 -6.11
N ILE A 495 -9.00 -23.64 -5.83
CA ILE A 495 -7.92 -23.88 -6.78
C ILE A 495 -7.71 -25.40 -6.81
N SER A 496 -8.15 -26.08 -7.87
CA SER A 496 -7.64 -27.40 -8.20
C SER A 496 -6.22 -27.22 -8.73
N ASP A 497 -5.21 -27.48 -7.90
CA ASP A 497 -3.84 -27.68 -8.37
C ASP A 497 -3.82 -28.96 -9.21
N GLY A 498 -4.05 -28.81 -10.51
CA GLY A 498 -4.10 -29.91 -11.47
C GLY A 498 -3.80 -29.39 -12.87
N ASN A 499 -2.52 -29.13 -13.14
CA ASN A 499 -1.98 -29.15 -14.50
C ASN A 499 -0.45 -29.30 -14.47
N LEU A 500 -0.02 -30.50 -14.11
CA LEU A 500 1.22 -31.11 -14.58
C LEU A 500 0.89 -32.57 -14.82
N GLU A 501 0.49 -32.92 -16.04
CA GLU A 501 0.92 -34.13 -16.77
C GLU A 501 0.12 -34.20 -18.09
N GLY A 502 0.87 -34.41 -19.18
CA GLY A 502 0.34 -34.42 -20.53
C GLY A 502 -0.37 -35.72 -20.91
N ASP A 503 -1.27 -35.57 -21.87
CA ASP A 503 -1.77 -36.55 -22.86
C ASP A 503 -1.72 -38.03 -22.49
N SER A 504 -2.90 -38.61 -22.22
CA SER A 504 -3.39 -39.80 -22.92
C SER A 504 -4.81 -40.16 -22.44
N GLU A 505 -5.84 -39.75 -23.19
CA GLU A 505 -7.13 -40.46 -23.16
C GLU A 505 -7.19 -41.44 -24.34
N GLY A 506 -6.85 -42.69 -24.04
CA GLY A 506 -7.37 -43.87 -24.71
C GLY A 506 -8.20 -44.66 -23.70
N SER A 507 -9.45 -44.94 -24.07
CA SER A 507 -10.45 -45.76 -23.37
C SER A 507 -9.90 -46.99 -22.63
N ASP A 508 -10.36 -47.28 -21.40
CA ASP A 508 -11.45 -48.23 -21.17
C ASP A 508 -11.73 -48.53 -19.68
N LYS A 509 -12.92 -49.09 -19.49
CA LYS A 509 -13.67 -49.45 -18.29
C LYS A 509 -13.02 -50.42 -17.26
N ILE A 510 -13.40 -50.18 -16.00
CA ILE A 510 -13.85 -51.12 -14.92
C ILE A 510 -12.87 -52.19 -14.40
N GLY A 511 -12.67 -52.21 -13.07
CA GLY A 511 -12.25 -53.43 -12.34
C GLY A 511 -11.79 -53.19 -10.90
N GLU A 512 -12.54 -53.71 -9.94
CA GLU A 512 -12.29 -53.74 -8.50
C GLU A 512 -11.05 -54.56 -8.10
N GLY A 513 -10.46 -54.26 -6.91
CA GLY A 513 -9.96 -55.33 -6.03
C GLY A 513 -8.54 -55.22 -5.47
N SER A 514 -8.48 -55.02 -4.14
CA SER A 514 -7.67 -55.78 -3.17
C SER A 514 -6.16 -55.52 -2.98
N SER A 515 -5.86 -55.04 -1.76
CA SER A 515 -4.73 -55.33 -0.84
C SER A 515 -3.47 -56.05 -1.35
N SER A 516 -2.28 -55.51 -1.00
CA SER A 516 -1.38 -56.07 0.03
C SER A 516 0.02 -55.42 -0.04
N ASP A 517 0.53 -54.92 1.08
CA ASP A 517 1.98 -54.82 1.35
C ASP A 517 2.62 -56.21 1.29
N PRO A 518 3.92 -56.35 0.95
CA PRO A 518 4.92 -56.39 2.04
C PRO A 518 6.33 -55.84 1.71
N VAL A 519 7.05 -55.69 2.82
CA VAL A 519 8.45 -55.37 3.11
C VAL A 519 9.48 -56.37 2.53
N ASP A 520 10.64 -55.89 2.04
CA ASP A 520 12.05 -56.33 2.30
C ASP A 520 12.99 -55.67 1.26
N ARG A 521 14.05 -54.91 1.60
CA ARG A 521 15.36 -55.22 2.24
C ARG A 521 16.44 -55.74 1.27
N ALA A 522 17.61 -55.08 1.35
CA ALA A 522 18.94 -55.47 0.83
C ALA A 522 19.16 -55.36 -0.70
N SER A 523 20.31 -54.99 -1.26
CA SER A 523 21.62 -54.51 -0.79
C SER A 523 22.43 -54.13 -2.04
N SER A 524 23.34 -53.16 -1.88
CA SER A 524 24.69 -53.09 -2.49
C SER A 524 24.87 -53.38 -3.98
N GLU A 525 25.32 -52.38 -4.73
CA GLU A 525 26.51 -52.53 -5.59
C GLU A 525 27.16 -51.17 -5.91
N VAL A 526 28.42 -51.05 -5.50
CA VAL A 526 29.36 -49.98 -5.83
C VAL A 526 30.15 -50.44 -7.05
N PRO A 527 30.53 -49.54 -7.97
CA PRO A 527 31.82 -49.70 -8.63
C PRO A 527 32.68 -48.45 -8.42
N SER A 528 33.84 -48.72 -7.84
CA SER A 528 35.03 -47.88 -7.80
C SER A 528 35.57 -47.59 -9.20
N GLY A 529 35.88 -46.33 -9.49
CA GLY A 529 36.67 -45.89 -10.63
C GLY A 529 37.38 -44.58 -10.27
N GLU A 530 38.71 -44.61 -10.40
CA GLU A 530 39.68 -43.68 -9.82
C GLU A 530 39.65 -42.26 -10.39
N GLU A 531 39.91 -41.32 -9.48
CA GLU A 531 40.56 -40.02 -9.58
C GLU A 531 40.70 -39.33 -10.95
N ASN A 532 40.07 -38.16 -11.05
CA ASN A 532 40.74 -37.00 -11.64
C ASN A 532 40.38 -35.73 -10.86
N ALA A 533 41.41 -35.14 -10.28
CA ALA A 533 41.37 -33.88 -9.55
C ALA A 533 41.10 -32.70 -10.50
N ASN A 534 40.31 -31.74 -10.01
CA ASN A 534 39.91 -30.44 -10.56
C ASN A 534 38.45 -30.37 -11.00
N ALA A 535 37.56 -30.28 -10.03
CA ALA A 535 36.28 -29.61 -10.19
C ALA A 535 36.15 -28.62 -9.04
N GLU A 536 36.38 -27.33 -9.34
CA GLU A 536 35.83 -26.25 -8.55
C GLU A 536 34.34 -26.52 -8.37
N THR A 537 33.93 -26.95 -7.17
CA THR A 537 32.52 -27.04 -6.80
C THR A 537 31.97 -25.62 -6.73
N ALA A 538 31.56 -25.11 -7.90
CA ALA A 538 30.63 -24.01 -7.98
C ALA A 538 29.36 -24.45 -7.23
N SER A 539 29.17 -23.87 -6.04
CA SER A 539 27.90 -23.92 -5.30
C SER A 539 26.75 -23.69 -6.28
N PRO A 540 25.66 -24.50 -6.25
CA PRO A 540 24.54 -24.33 -7.17
C PRO A 540 24.04 -22.89 -7.03
N ALA A 541 24.01 -22.15 -8.13
CA ALA A 541 23.47 -20.80 -8.15
C ALA A 541 22.01 -20.91 -7.71
N VAL A 542 21.73 -20.47 -6.47
CA VAL A 542 20.36 -20.42 -5.97
C VAL A 542 19.65 -19.32 -6.75
N ASP A 543 18.62 -19.71 -7.50
CA ASP A 543 17.89 -18.80 -8.37
C ASP A 543 16.93 -17.92 -7.54
N VAL A 544 17.34 -16.69 -7.29
CA VAL A 544 16.53 -15.66 -6.60
C VAL A 544 15.24 -15.38 -7.37
N GLU A 545 15.26 -15.46 -8.70
CA GLU A 545 14.08 -15.24 -9.53
C GLU A 545 13.05 -16.35 -9.30
N ALA A 546 13.50 -17.60 -9.16
CA ALA A 546 12.63 -18.71 -8.76
C ALA A 546 12.04 -18.54 -7.35
N MET A 547 12.72 -17.84 -6.43
CA MET A 547 12.13 -17.50 -5.12
C MET A 547 11.05 -16.42 -5.26
N LEU A 548 11.31 -15.39 -6.05
CA LEU A 548 10.38 -14.28 -6.29
C LEU A 548 9.15 -14.74 -7.06
N SER A 549 9.29 -15.63 -8.06
CA SER A 549 8.17 -16.18 -8.83
C SER A 549 7.22 -17.05 -8.00
N ARG A 550 7.70 -17.60 -6.87
CA ARG A 550 6.86 -18.33 -5.91
C ARG A 550 6.02 -17.41 -5.03
N LEU A 551 6.36 -16.12 -4.94
CA LEU A 551 5.55 -15.14 -4.23
C LEU A 551 4.29 -14.85 -5.05
N LYS A 552 3.18 -15.44 -4.63
CA LYS A 552 1.87 -15.17 -5.22
C LYS A 552 1.17 -14.10 -4.37
N PRO A 553 0.72 -12.98 -4.96
CA PRO A 553 -0.16 -12.05 -4.28
C PRO A 553 -1.38 -12.77 -3.71
N GLN A 554 -1.93 -12.29 -2.60
CA GLN A 554 -3.07 -12.93 -1.96
C GLN A 554 -4.29 -12.86 -2.89
N ARG A 555 -4.67 -14.03 -3.45
CA ARG A 555 -5.75 -14.14 -4.47
C ARG A 555 -7.17 -14.12 -3.89
N HIS A 556 -7.28 -14.07 -2.57
CA HIS A 556 -8.56 -14.15 -1.88
C HIS A 556 -9.07 -12.74 -1.57
N VAL A 557 -10.33 -12.50 -1.88
CA VAL A 557 -11.05 -11.31 -1.42
C VAL A 557 -11.26 -11.46 0.08
N GLN A 558 -10.77 -10.49 0.86
CA GLN A 558 -11.04 -10.45 2.30
C GLN A 558 -12.49 -10.05 2.52
N ILE A 559 -13.25 -10.83 3.28
CA ILE A 559 -14.64 -10.52 3.63
C ILE A 559 -14.76 -9.20 4.42
N PRO A 560 -15.92 -8.52 4.35
CA PRO A 560 -16.21 -7.39 5.22
C PRO A 560 -16.01 -7.78 6.67
N ASN A 561 -15.47 -6.89 7.48
CA ASN A 561 -15.46 -7.04 8.93
C ASN A 561 -16.60 -6.25 9.58
N ARG A 562 -17.37 -5.47 8.79
CA ARG A 562 -18.50 -4.65 9.22
C ARG A 562 -19.61 -4.65 8.18
N VAL A 563 -20.86 -4.73 8.63
CA VAL A 563 -22.05 -4.62 7.79
C VAL A 563 -23.01 -3.63 8.45
N ILE A 564 -23.47 -2.63 7.68
CA ILE A 564 -24.43 -1.62 8.12
C ILE A 564 -25.64 -1.70 7.19
N VAL A 565 -26.82 -1.86 7.77
CA VAL A 565 -28.09 -1.88 7.05
C VAL A 565 -28.85 -0.60 7.38
N LEU A 566 -29.11 0.21 6.36
CA LEU A 566 -29.86 1.45 6.46
C LEU A 566 -31.30 1.21 5.98
N GLN A 567 -32.23 1.15 6.92
CA GLN A 567 -33.66 1.00 6.64
C GLN A 567 -34.37 2.34 6.73
N ALA A 568 -35.33 2.56 5.83
CA ALA A 568 -36.25 3.68 5.87
C ALA A 568 -37.69 3.18 5.75
N PRO A 569 -38.66 3.83 6.42
CA PRO A 569 -40.08 3.54 6.25
C PRO A 569 -40.48 3.62 4.77
N ARG A 570 -41.20 2.61 4.29
CA ARG A 570 -41.72 2.55 2.91
C ARG A 570 -42.45 3.83 2.51
N GLU A 571 -43.31 4.36 3.39
CA GLU A 571 -44.07 5.60 3.17
C GLU A 571 -43.16 6.79 2.82
N MET A 572 -42.00 6.90 3.47
CA MET A 572 -41.03 7.97 3.20
C MET A 572 -40.43 7.84 1.80
N LEU A 573 -40.03 6.62 1.42
CA LEU A 573 -39.45 6.35 0.11
C LEU A 573 -40.49 6.52 -1.00
N GLU A 574 -41.76 6.15 -0.76
CA GLU A 574 -42.86 6.37 -1.68
C GLU A 574 -43.12 7.87 -1.93
N ILE A 575 -43.12 8.69 -0.86
CA ILE A 575 -43.26 10.15 -0.99
C ILE A 575 -42.12 10.73 -1.85
N ARG A 576 -40.89 10.24 -1.67
CA ARG A 576 -39.74 10.69 -2.46
C ARG A 576 -39.80 10.23 -3.91
N ALA A 577 -40.23 9.00 -4.17
CA ALA A 577 -40.44 8.50 -5.52
C ALA A 577 -41.54 9.31 -6.26
N GLN A 578 -42.63 9.64 -5.56
CA GLN A 578 -43.74 10.45 -6.09
C GLN A 578 -43.36 11.92 -6.34
N ALA A 579 -42.28 12.41 -5.73
CA ALA A 579 -41.79 13.77 -5.94
C ALA A 579 -40.98 13.94 -7.25
N LEU A 580 -40.57 12.84 -7.89
CA LEU A 580 -39.87 12.85 -9.18
C LEU A 580 -40.82 13.21 -10.32
N SER A 581 -40.30 13.86 -11.37
CA SER A 581 -41.08 14.01 -12.61
C SER A 581 -41.28 12.65 -13.29
N GLU A 582 -42.31 12.51 -14.12
CA GLU A 582 -42.61 11.26 -14.84
C GLU A 582 -41.42 10.75 -15.66
N SER A 583 -40.74 11.65 -16.37
CA SER A 583 -39.51 11.31 -17.10
C SER A 583 -38.37 10.84 -16.21
N GLU A 584 -38.22 11.42 -15.01
CA GLU A 584 -37.16 11.03 -14.07
C GLU A 584 -37.50 9.70 -13.38
N ALA A 585 -38.77 9.47 -13.06
CA ALA A 585 -39.25 8.22 -12.47
C ALA A 585 -39.09 7.04 -13.44
N GLU A 586 -39.33 7.24 -14.74
CA GLU A 586 -39.06 6.22 -15.76
C GLU A 586 -37.55 5.98 -15.94
N LEU A 587 -36.74 7.04 -15.97
CA LEU A 587 -35.27 6.94 -16.11
C LEU A 587 -34.59 6.26 -14.90
N SER A 588 -35.15 6.44 -13.70
CA SER A 588 -34.61 5.89 -12.45
C SER A 588 -35.35 4.64 -11.96
N ASP A 589 -36.26 4.10 -12.77
CA ASP A 589 -37.08 2.93 -12.43
C ASP A 589 -37.80 3.07 -11.07
N ASN A 590 -38.27 4.29 -10.78
CA ASN A 590 -39.02 4.67 -9.58
C ASN A 590 -40.52 4.88 -9.89
N THR A 591 -41.03 4.21 -10.93
CA THR A 591 -42.47 4.11 -11.16
C THR A 591 -43.14 3.34 -10.01
N GLN A 592 -44.43 3.57 -9.76
CA GLN A 592 -45.13 2.99 -8.60
C GLN A 592 -44.96 1.45 -8.50
N ASP A 593 -45.14 0.73 -9.60
CA ASP A 593 -45.02 -0.73 -9.64
C ASP A 593 -43.56 -1.21 -9.56
N ALA A 594 -42.63 -0.50 -10.20
CA ALA A 594 -41.20 -0.85 -10.18
C ALA A 594 -40.58 -0.61 -8.79
N PHE A 595 -40.90 0.53 -8.17
CA PHE A 595 -40.49 0.85 -6.81
C PHE A 595 -41.02 -0.19 -5.81
N ALA A 596 -42.31 -0.54 -5.89
CA ALA A 596 -42.91 -1.53 -4.99
C ALA A 596 -42.19 -2.89 -5.09
N ARG A 597 -41.91 -3.36 -6.32
CA ARG A 597 -41.16 -4.61 -6.54
C ARG A 597 -39.75 -4.53 -5.98
N ARG A 598 -39.01 -3.46 -6.27
CA ARG A 598 -37.65 -3.24 -5.75
C ARG A 598 -37.61 -3.21 -4.22
N PHE A 599 -38.61 -2.59 -3.60
CA PHE A 599 -38.71 -2.52 -2.14
C PHE A 599 -38.90 -3.93 -1.55
N ASP A 600 -39.85 -4.68 -2.09
CA ASP A 600 -40.14 -6.04 -1.63
C ASP A 600 -38.94 -6.99 -1.88
N ASP A 601 -38.26 -6.88 -3.03
CA ASP A 601 -37.06 -7.63 -3.37
C ASP A 601 -35.88 -7.29 -2.44
N PHE A 602 -35.74 -6.03 -2.06
CA PHE A 602 -34.70 -5.56 -1.14
C PHE A 602 -34.90 -6.11 0.27
N GLU A 603 -36.11 -6.01 0.82
CA GLU A 603 -36.44 -6.56 2.14
C GLU A 603 -36.16 -8.07 2.20
N ALA A 604 -36.55 -8.82 1.17
CA ALA A 604 -36.24 -10.25 1.08
C ALA A 604 -34.72 -10.54 0.93
N SER A 605 -33.98 -9.64 0.29
CA SER A 605 -32.54 -9.81 0.06
C SER A 605 -31.70 -9.47 1.30
N ILE A 606 -32.11 -8.49 2.11
CA ILE A 606 -31.42 -8.12 3.36
C ILE A 606 -31.34 -9.31 4.30
N GLU A 607 -32.46 -9.95 4.62
CA GLU A 607 -32.50 -11.05 5.61
C GLU A 607 -31.55 -12.20 5.19
N ALA A 608 -31.49 -12.47 3.88
CA ALA A 608 -30.56 -13.46 3.32
C ALA A 608 -29.09 -13.01 3.38
N LEU A 609 -28.81 -11.72 3.19
CA LEU A 609 -27.46 -11.14 3.29
C LEU A 609 -26.96 -11.08 4.73
N GLU A 610 -27.80 -10.67 5.68
CA GLU A 610 -27.51 -10.69 7.12
C GLU A 610 -27.13 -12.09 7.56
N THR A 611 -27.97 -13.07 7.23
CA THR A 611 -27.72 -14.49 7.52
C THR A 611 -26.38 -14.97 6.92
N PHE A 612 -26.03 -14.51 5.71
CA PHE A 612 -24.77 -14.87 5.04
C PHE A 612 -23.54 -14.35 5.82
N PHE A 613 -23.57 -13.11 6.32
CA PHE A 613 -22.45 -12.50 7.03
C PHE A 613 -22.37 -12.89 8.52
N GLU A 614 -23.50 -13.16 9.16
CA GLU A 614 -23.56 -13.65 10.54
C GLU A 614 -23.11 -15.13 10.66
N ASN A 615 -23.27 -15.95 9.62
CA ASN A 615 -22.94 -17.38 9.65
C ASN A 615 -21.83 -17.78 8.65
N PRO A 616 -20.57 -17.36 8.87
CA PRO A 616 -19.45 -17.62 7.95
C PRO A 616 -19.13 -19.12 7.78
N ARG A 617 -19.53 -19.97 8.73
CA ARG A 617 -19.30 -21.43 8.70
C ARG A 617 -20.15 -22.19 7.69
N SER A 618 -21.24 -21.61 7.20
CA SER A 618 -22.13 -22.26 6.23
C SER A 618 -21.57 -22.25 4.80
N HIS A 619 -20.52 -21.46 4.53
CA HIS A 619 -20.04 -21.18 3.17
C HIS A 619 -18.53 -21.37 2.97
N THR A 620 -17.77 -21.66 4.03
CA THR A 620 -16.35 -22.01 3.97
C THR A 620 -16.17 -23.48 4.35
N LYS A 621 -15.79 -24.35 3.40
CA LYS A 621 -15.44 -25.74 3.74
C LYS A 621 -14.05 -25.76 4.39
N ALA A 622 -14.05 -26.01 5.69
CA ALA A 622 -13.00 -26.57 6.55
C ALA A 622 -11.59 -26.81 5.96
N THR A 623 -10.81 -25.77 5.68
CA THR A 623 -9.35 -25.91 5.49
C THR A 623 -8.54 -24.66 5.86
N GLN A 624 -8.96 -23.91 6.89
CA GLN A 624 -8.07 -22.89 7.50
C GLN A 624 -7.50 -23.38 8.83
N PRO A 625 -6.21 -23.14 9.11
CA PRO A 625 -5.64 -23.35 10.42
C PRO A 625 -6.30 -22.39 11.43
N LYS A 626 -6.45 -22.89 12.67
CA LYS A 626 -7.08 -22.21 13.80
C LYS A 626 -6.32 -20.93 14.20
N THR A 627 -6.60 -19.80 13.57
CA THR A 627 -6.27 -18.49 14.14
C THR A 627 -7.43 -17.55 13.85
N ASP A 628 -7.95 -16.99 14.93
CA ASP A 628 -9.10 -16.10 15.08
C ASP A 628 -10.49 -16.77 15.07
N ALA A 629 -11.16 -16.61 16.21
CA ALA A 629 -12.52 -17.04 16.46
C ALA A 629 -13.44 -16.46 15.39
N THR A 630 -13.98 -17.30 14.52
CA THR A 630 -15.04 -16.94 13.59
C THR A 630 -16.36 -16.83 14.35
N ASP A 631 -16.47 -15.78 15.16
CA ASP A 631 -17.76 -15.17 15.46
C ASP A 631 -18.29 -14.56 14.15
N GLY A 632 -19.60 -14.64 13.96
CA GLY A 632 -20.26 -13.96 12.85
C GLY A 632 -19.97 -12.46 12.82
N ILE A 633 -20.21 -11.82 11.68
CA ILE A 633 -20.17 -10.36 11.62
C ILE A 633 -21.47 -9.84 12.23
N GLU A 634 -21.39 -9.09 13.33
CA GLU A 634 -22.54 -8.37 13.89
C GLU A 634 -23.02 -7.34 12.88
N VAL A 635 -24.30 -7.37 12.50
CA VAL A 635 -24.89 -6.41 11.57
C VAL A 635 -25.47 -5.21 12.35
N LEU A 636 -25.10 -3.99 11.95
CA LEU A 636 -25.71 -2.77 12.50
C LEU A 636 -26.91 -2.35 11.65
N GLU A 637 -28.12 -2.58 12.17
CA GLU A 637 -29.36 -2.08 11.57
C GLU A 637 -29.71 -0.69 12.11
N LEU A 638 -29.94 0.28 11.21
CA LEU A 638 -30.38 1.63 11.52
C LEU A 638 -31.70 1.94 10.80
N SER A 639 -32.78 2.06 11.56
CA SER A 639 -34.11 2.42 11.04
C SER A 639 -34.39 3.91 11.23
N MET A 640 -34.50 4.64 10.11
CA MET A 640 -34.56 6.10 10.09
C MET A 640 -35.99 6.58 9.92
N LYS A 641 -36.62 7.05 11.00
CA LYS A 641 -38.06 7.41 11.01
C LYS A 641 -38.40 8.68 10.22
N ASN A 642 -37.42 9.56 10.01
CA ASN A 642 -37.60 10.84 9.30
C ASN A 642 -36.32 11.21 8.53
N GLU A 643 -36.43 12.05 7.49
CA GLU A 643 -35.28 12.50 6.68
C GLU A 643 -34.22 13.24 7.51
N HIS A 644 -34.64 13.94 8.56
CA HIS A 644 -33.72 14.67 9.45
C HIS A 644 -32.85 13.75 10.33
N ALA A 645 -33.23 12.49 10.53
CA ALA A 645 -32.44 11.55 11.33
C ALA A 645 -31.05 11.29 10.72
N TYR A 646 -30.89 11.39 9.38
CA TYR A 646 -29.60 11.15 8.72
C TYR A 646 -28.56 12.22 9.05
N CYS A 647 -29.01 13.40 9.47
CA CYS A 647 -28.13 14.49 9.90
C CYS A 647 -27.98 14.56 11.42
N ASP A 648 -28.70 13.74 12.18
CA ASP A 648 -28.64 13.75 13.64
C ASP A 648 -27.49 12.90 14.15
N GLU A 649 -26.64 13.53 14.95
CA GLU A 649 -25.45 12.92 15.52
C GLU A 649 -25.82 11.77 16.48
N THR A 650 -26.97 11.86 17.16
CA THR A 650 -27.35 10.86 18.17
C THR A 650 -27.99 9.61 17.56
N THR A 651 -28.77 9.75 16.48
CA THR A 651 -29.45 8.62 15.84
C THR A 651 -28.67 7.98 14.70
N PHE A 652 -27.74 8.69 14.05
CA PHE A 652 -26.99 8.17 12.91
C PHE A 652 -25.50 8.00 13.21
N ALA A 653 -24.78 9.09 13.53
CA ALA A 653 -23.34 9.05 13.66
C ALA A 653 -22.86 8.28 14.92
N ALA A 654 -23.47 8.51 16.07
CA ALA A 654 -23.04 7.91 17.34
C ALA A 654 -23.23 6.37 17.38
N PRO A 655 -24.33 5.78 16.87
CA PRO A 655 -24.45 4.33 16.75
C PRO A 655 -23.39 3.72 15.84
N ILE A 656 -23.11 4.34 14.68
CA ILE A 656 -22.05 3.89 13.77
C ILE A 656 -20.69 3.98 14.47
N GLN A 657 -20.39 5.08 15.16
CA GLN A 657 -19.13 5.22 15.90
C GLN A 657 -18.98 4.15 16.99
N ARG A 658 -20.03 3.91 17.79
CA ARG A 658 -20.01 2.86 18.81
C ARG A 658 -19.79 1.50 18.18
N TYR A 659 -20.50 1.20 17.10
CA TYR A 659 -20.28 0.00 16.33
C TYR A 659 -18.80 -0.08 15.93
N MET A 660 -18.26 0.92 15.24
CA MET A 660 -16.83 1.00 14.84
C MET A 660 -15.86 0.72 15.99
N GLU A 661 -16.14 1.17 17.21
CA GLU A 661 -15.27 1.04 18.37
C GLU A 661 -15.52 -0.21 19.25
N GLN A 662 -16.59 -0.97 19.00
CA GLN A 662 -16.97 -2.13 19.82
C GLN A 662 -15.90 -3.25 19.81
N GLY A 663 -15.85 -3.98 20.93
CA GLY A 663 -15.05 -5.21 21.08
C GLY A 663 -13.52 -5.01 21.10
N GLY A 664 -13.01 -3.79 21.14
CA GLY A 664 -11.57 -3.55 21.01
C GLY A 664 -11.03 -3.73 19.58
N HIS A 665 -11.94 -3.82 18.59
CA HIS A 665 -11.63 -4.00 17.17
C HIS A 665 -11.80 -2.70 16.39
N ALA A 666 -11.47 -1.56 17.00
CA ALA A 666 -11.48 -0.27 16.32
C ALA A 666 -10.59 -0.35 15.07
N PRO A 667 -11.06 0.10 13.89
CA PRO A 667 -10.24 0.15 12.69
C PRO A 667 -8.94 0.89 12.99
N ARG A 668 -7.83 0.30 12.58
CA ARG A 668 -6.50 0.85 12.85
C ARG A 668 -5.66 0.68 11.61
N ASN A 669 -5.19 1.79 11.07
CA ASN A 669 -4.25 1.76 9.96
C ASN A 669 -3.13 2.76 10.21
N PHE A 670 -2.08 2.71 9.40
CA PHE A 670 -1.15 3.82 9.34
C PHE A 670 -1.88 5.03 8.76
N HIS A 671 -2.02 6.07 9.56
CA HIS A 671 -2.42 7.37 9.05
C HIS A 671 -1.16 8.11 8.62
N PRO A 672 -1.21 8.87 7.50
CA PRO A 672 -0.17 9.83 7.19
C PRO A 672 0.09 10.68 8.43
N THR A 673 1.36 10.84 8.81
CA THR A 673 1.73 11.72 9.92
C THR A 673 1.22 13.13 9.63
N ARG A 674 1.05 13.99 10.66
CA ARG A 674 0.59 15.37 10.44
C ARG A 674 1.48 16.16 9.48
N SER A 675 2.76 15.80 9.36
CA SER A 675 3.70 16.34 8.37
C SER A 675 3.39 15.79 6.97
N GLU A 676 3.28 14.46 6.82
CA GLU A 676 2.95 13.80 5.55
C GLU A 676 1.60 14.27 4.99
N LEU A 677 0.57 14.43 5.83
CA LEU A 677 -0.75 14.89 5.41
C LEU A 677 -0.72 16.34 4.88
N ARG A 678 0.10 17.20 5.49
CA ARG A 678 0.28 18.59 5.01
C ARG A 678 0.99 18.62 3.66
N GLU A 679 1.95 17.74 3.46
CA GLU A 679 2.68 17.66 2.20
C GLU A 679 1.81 17.08 1.09
N GLN A 680 1.03 16.03 1.37
CA GLN A 680 0.01 15.52 0.45
C GLN A 680 -1.02 16.59 0.07
N LEU A 681 -1.48 17.41 1.02
CA LEU A 681 -2.38 18.53 0.74
C LEU A 681 -1.71 19.58 -0.15
N ARG A 682 -0.43 19.89 0.05
CA ARG A 682 0.32 20.81 -0.82
C ARG A 682 0.49 20.26 -2.23
N ILE A 683 0.82 18.98 -2.35
CA ILE A 683 0.96 18.31 -3.66
C ILE A 683 -0.38 18.34 -4.38
N ALA A 684 -1.47 17.97 -3.71
CA ALA A 684 -2.82 18.01 -4.27
C ALA A 684 -3.27 19.44 -4.65
N GLU A 685 -2.96 20.44 -3.82
CA GLU A 685 -3.24 21.86 -4.11
C GLU A 685 -2.44 22.34 -5.33
N ASN A 686 -1.17 21.96 -5.44
CA ASN A 686 -0.34 22.28 -6.60
C ASN A 686 -0.86 21.62 -7.87
N GLN A 687 -1.22 20.33 -7.81
CA GLN A 687 -1.81 19.59 -8.94
C GLN A 687 -3.16 20.18 -9.36
N ALA A 688 -4.02 20.54 -8.40
CA ALA A 688 -5.30 21.19 -8.67
C ALA A 688 -5.10 22.55 -9.35
N ARG A 689 -4.14 23.36 -8.88
CA ARG A 689 -3.79 24.65 -9.49
C ARG A 689 -3.24 24.47 -10.90
N GLU A 690 -2.41 23.47 -11.15
CA GLU A 690 -1.91 23.15 -12.49
C GLU A 690 -3.02 22.65 -13.43
N ALA A 691 -3.96 21.86 -12.92
CA ALA A 691 -5.13 21.42 -13.66
C ALA A 691 -6.07 22.60 -13.99
N GLU A 692 -6.28 23.53 -13.06
CA GLU A 692 -7.07 24.74 -13.28
C GLU A 692 -6.42 25.64 -14.35
N VAL A 693 -5.10 25.83 -14.30
CA VAL A 693 -4.37 26.59 -15.32
C VAL A 693 -4.49 25.92 -16.70
N ARG A 694 -4.35 24.59 -16.78
CA ARG A 694 -4.55 23.83 -18.03
C ARG A 694 -5.97 23.95 -18.55
N ALA A 695 -6.97 23.84 -17.69
CA ALA A 695 -8.37 24.00 -18.06
C ALA A 695 -8.65 25.43 -18.59
N ALA A 696 -8.12 26.45 -17.92
CA ALA A 696 -8.25 27.84 -18.35
C ALA A 696 -7.54 28.14 -19.70
N GLN A 697 -6.44 27.44 -19.98
CA GLN A 697 -5.78 27.49 -21.29
C GLN A 697 -6.66 26.85 -22.38
N CYS A 698 -7.18 25.65 -22.14
CA CYS A 698 -8.08 24.99 -23.10
C CYS A 698 -9.34 25.82 -23.38
N THR A 699 -9.96 26.44 -22.36
CA THR A 699 -11.12 27.31 -22.57
C THR A 699 -10.76 28.54 -23.40
N ARG A 700 -9.61 29.19 -23.13
CA ARG A 700 -9.15 30.34 -23.92
C ARG A 700 -8.87 29.98 -25.38
N GLU A 701 -8.31 28.79 -25.62
CA GLU A 701 -8.07 28.29 -26.99
C GLU A 701 -9.40 28.01 -27.71
N GLN A 702 -10.38 27.42 -27.03
CA GLN A 702 -11.73 27.20 -27.59
C GLN A 702 -12.44 28.53 -27.88
N ASP A 703 -12.42 29.49 -26.95
CA ASP A 703 -13.00 30.82 -27.15
C ASP A 703 -12.36 31.54 -28.34
N ALA A 704 -11.02 31.45 -28.48
CA ALA A 704 -10.32 32.04 -29.61
C ALA A 704 -10.69 31.39 -30.95
N LEU A 705 -10.89 30.06 -30.97
CA LEU A 705 -11.37 29.35 -32.16
C LEU A 705 -12.81 29.75 -32.51
N ASP A 706 -13.69 29.88 -31.51
CA ASP A 706 -15.08 30.30 -31.71
C ASP A 706 -15.18 31.75 -32.17
N GLU A 707 -14.39 32.66 -31.59
CA GLU A 707 -14.29 34.06 -32.05
C GLU A 707 -13.77 34.14 -33.49
N ALA A 708 -12.75 33.36 -33.84
CA ALA A 708 -12.24 33.28 -35.21
C ALA A 708 -13.30 32.75 -36.19
N ALA A 709 -14.07 31.74 -35.79
CA ALA A 709 -15.18 31.20 -36.59
C ALA A 709 -16.30 32.24 -36.79
N GLN A 710 -16.66 32.99 -35.74
CA GLN A 710 -17.64 34.07 -35.82
C GLN A 710 -17.16 35.21 -36.73
N GLN A 711 -15.90 35.62 -36.62
CA GLN A 711 -15.31 36.64 -37.49
C GLN A 711 -15.29 36.20 -38.96
N ALA A 712 -14.95 34.95 -39.24
CA ALA A 712 -14.99 34.38 -40.58
C ALA A 712 -16.41 34.39 -41.16
N LYS A 713 -17.42 34.07 -40.35
CA LYS A 713 -18.84 34.13 -40.74
C LYS A 713 -19.27 35.57 -41.06
N LEU A 714 -18.97 36.52 -40.19
CA LEU A 714 -19.28 37.95 -40.39
C LEU A 714 -18.58 38.52 -41.62
N ALA A 715 -17.31 38.15 -41.86
CA ALA A 715 -16.57 38.57 -43.05
C ALA A 715 -17.22 38.04 -44.34
N LYS A 716 -17.67 36.77 -44.33
CA LYS A 716 -18.39 36.17 -45.46
C LYS A 716 -19.73 36.86 -45.72
N GLU A 717 -20.48 37.20 -44.67
CA GLU A 717 -21.74 37.94 -44.79
C GLU A 717 -21.53 39.36 -45.32
N ARG A 718 -20.49 40.07 -44.84
CA ARG A 718 -20.12 41.40 -45.35
C ARG A 718 -19.75 41.37 -46.83
N ALA A 719 -18.90 40.43 -47.23
CA ALA A 719 -18.52 40.28 -48.65
C ALA A 719 -19.74 39.99 -49.54
N ARG A 720 -20.71 39.22 -49.05
CA ARG A 720 -21.98 38.98 -49.76
C ARG A 720 -22.83 40.25 -49.90
N LEU A 721 -22.92 41.05 -48.84
CA LEU A 721 -23.67 42.31 -48.87
C LEU A 721 -23.02 43.35 -49.79
N GLU A 722 -21.70 43.46 -49.81
CA GLU A 722 -20.98 44.35 -50.73
C GLU A 722 -21.22 43.98 -52.20
N LEU A 723 -21.26 42.68 -52.51
CA LEU A 723 -21.58 42.21 -53.86
C LEU A 723 -23.01 42.62 -54.26
N LEU A 724 -23.99 42.43 -53.36
CA LEU A 724 -25.38 42.84 -53.60
C LEU A 724 -25.53 44.36 -53.77
N GLN A 725 -24.84 45.16 -52.93
CA GLN A 725 -24.87 46.62 -53.05
C GLN A 725 -24.29 47.09 -54.38
N ARG A 726 -23.24 46.43 -54.86
CA ARG A 726 -22.64 46.75 -56.16
C ARG A 726 -23.60 46.45 -57.30
N GLU A 727 -24.24 45.28 -57.28
CA GLU A 727 -25.28 44.91 -58.25
C GLU A 727 -26.46 45.88 -58.22
N GLU A 728 -26.91 46.28 -57.03
CA GLU A 728 -27.99 47.25 -56.85
C GLU A 728 -27.62 48.64 -57.38
N ALA A 729 -26.38 49.10 -57.12
CA ALA A 729 -25.89 50.38 -57.63
C ALA A 729 -25.79 50.40 -59.16
N GLU A 730 -25.30 49.32 -59.78
CA GLU A 730 -25.27 49.17 -61.23
C GLU A 730 -26.69 49.16 -61.83
N LEU A 731 -27.64 48.50 -61.18
CA LEU A 731 -29.06 48.52 -61.56
C LEU A 731 -29.69 49.90 -61.41
N LEU A 732 -29.39 50.63 -60.34
CA LEU A 732 -29.87 52.00 -60.15
C LEU A 732 -29.27 52.95 -61.19
N GLU A 733 -27.98 52.83 -61.49
CA GLU A 733 -27.31 53.63 -62.51
C GLU A 733 -27.93 53.38 -63.90
N THR A 734 -28.17 52.11 -64.26
CA THR A 734 -28.85 51.78 -65.52
C THR A 734 -30.26 52.35 -65.59
N ARG A 735 -31.03 52.33 -64.49
CA ARG A 735 -32.37 52.94 -64.42
C ARG A 735 -32.36 54.46 -64.41
N ALA A 736 -31.31 55.10 -63.90
CA ALA A 736 -31.16 56.55 -63.84
C ALA A 736 -30.70 57.16 -65.17
N LYS A 737 -30.13 56.36 -66.09
CA LYS A 737 -29.65 56.82 -67.41
C LYS A 737 -30.72 57.59 -68.21
N PRO A 738 -31.96 57.10 -68.41
CA PRO A 738 -32.98 57.82 -69.18
C PRO A 738 -33.37 59.17 -68.55
N LEU A 739 -33.47 59.22 -67.21
CA LEU A 739 -33.79 60.44 -66.48
C LEU A 739 -32.65 61.46 -66.58
N ARG A 740 -31.40 61.00 -66.50
CA ARG A 740 -30.22 61.86 -66.68
C ARG A 740 -30.15 62.39 -68.11
N THR A 741 -30.42 61.56 -69.12
CA THR A 741 -30.52 62.01 -70.53
C THR A 741 -31.58 63.09 -70.70
N TYR A 742 -32.79 62.88 -70.14
CA TYR A 742 -33.85 63.89 -70.16
C TYR A 742 -33.43 65.21 -69.49
N LEU A 743 -32.79 65.15 -68.31
CA LEU A 743 -32.30 66.34 -67.62
C LEU A 743 -31.20 67.07 -68.43
N MET A 744 -30.29 66.33 -69.07
CA MET A 744 -29.22 66.90 -69.89
C MET A 744 -29.75 67.53 -71.19
N ASP A 745 -30.75 66.92 -71.83
CA ASP A 745 -31.24 67.34 -73.14
C ASP A 745 -32.32 68.42 -73.06
N THR A 746 -33.17 68.38 -72.01
CA THR A 746 -34.36 69.26 -71.91
C THR A 746 -34.20 70.35 -70.86
N VAL A 747 -33.75 70.00 -69.64
CA VAL A 747 -33.81 70.93 -68.49
C VAL A 747 -32.53 71.77 -68.36
N LEU A 748 -31.36 71.14 -68.52
CA LEU A 748 -30.07 71.82 -68.38
C LEU A 748 -29.85 72.96 -69.39
N PRO A 749 -30.20 72.83 -70.69
CA PRO A 749 -30.00 73.91 -71.66
C PRO A 749 -30.83 75.15 -71.30
N ALA A 750 -32.09 74.98 -70.93
CA ALA A 750 -32.96 76.07 -70.50
C ALA A 750 -32.46 76.76 -69.22
N LEU A 751 -31.97 75.96 -68.26
CA LEU A 751 -31.42 76.46 -67.00
C LEU A 751 -30.08 77.18 -67.18
N THR A 752 -29.17 76.62 -67.98
CA THR A 752 -27.88 77.25 -68.26
C THR A 752 -28.05 78.55 -69.05
N GLU A 753 -29.00 78.62 -69.98
CA GLU A 753 -29.34 79.87 -70.67
C GLU A 753 -29.91 80.92 -69.69
N GLY A 754 -30.84 80.52 -68.81
CA GLY A 754 -31.37 81.43 -67.79
C GLY A 754 -30.33 81.92 -66.80
N MET A 755 -29.41 81.04 -66.37
CA MET A 755 -28.29 81.42 -65.51
C MET A 755 -27.34 82.38 -66.22
N LEU A 756 -27.04 82.16 -67.50
CA LEU A 756 -26.24 83.08 -68.30
C LEU A 756 -26.94 84.44 -68.46
N GLU A 757 -28.27 84.46 -68.54
CA GLU A 757 -29.06 85.68 -68.65
C GLU A 757 -29.09 86.49 -67.35
N VAL A 758 -29.23 85.82 -66.20
CA VAL A 758 -29.10 86.44 -64.87
C VAL A 758 -27.72 87.07 -64.68
N VAL A 759 -26.65 86.37 -65.11
CA VAL A 759 -25.27 86.90 -65.06
C VAL A 759 -25.10 88.13 -65.95
N LYS A 760 -25.80 88.21 -67.08
CA LYS A 760 -25.78 89.38 -67.98
C LYS A 760 -26.56 90.57 -67.43
N VAL A 761 -27.74 90.34 -66.85
CA VAL A 761 -28.67 91.41 -66.43
C VAL A 761 -28.34 91.95 -65.03
N GLN A 762 -27.69 91.14 -64.18
CA GLN A 762 -27.37 91.46 -62.78
C GLN A 762 -28.56 92.08 -62.01
N PRO A 763 -29.71 91.39 -61.95
CA PRO A 763 -30.88 91.86 -61.22
C PRO A 763 -30.63 91.90 -59.70
N THR A 764 -31.40 92.74 -58.99
CA THR A 764 -31.26 92.93 -57.54
C THR A 764 -31.60 91.67 -56.74
N ASP A 765 -32.51 90.83 -57.27
CA ASP A 765 -32.73 89.46 -56.80
C ASP A 765 -32.50 88.46 -57.96
N PRO A 766 -31.35 87.78 -58.00
CA PRO A 766 -31.01 86.83 -59.06
C PRO A 766 -31.80 85.52 -59.00
N ILE A 767 -32.38 85.16 -57.84
CA ILE A 767 -33.10 83.90 -57.69
C ILE A 767 -34.51 84.05 -58.26
N ASP A 768 -35.20 85.14 -57.90
CA ASP A 768 -36.57 85.39 -58.36
C ASP A 768 -36.61 85.64 -59.87
N TYR A 769 -35.61 86.36 -60.38
CA TYR A 769 -35.46 86.61 -61.82
C TYR A 769 -35.22 85.33 -62.63
N LEU A 770 -34.39 84.41 -62.12
CA LEU A 770 -34.16 83.11 -62.76
C LEU A 770 -35.44 82.27 -62.78
N ALA A 771 -36.23 82.31 -61.70
CA ALA A 771 -37.49 81.59 -61.61
C ALA A 771 -38.50 82.10 -62.66
N GLU A 772 -38.69 83.43 -62.76
CA GLU A 772 -39.55 84.02 -63.79
C GLU A 772 -39.09 83.68 -65.22
N PHE A 773 -37.78 83.72 -65.47
CA PHE A 773 -37.21 83.34 -66.76
C PHE A 773 -37.53 81.89 -67.12
N LEU A 774 -37.34 80.96 -66.18
CA LEU A 774 -37.64 79.54 -66.38
C LEU A 774 -39.13 79.27 -66.56
N PHE A 775 -40.00 79.99 -65.85
CA PHE A 775 -41.46 79.87 -66.05
C PHE A 775 -41.88 80.33 -67.45
N ARG A 776 -41.30 81.42 -67.95
CA ARG A 776 -41.57 81.90 -69.32
C ARG A 776 -41.08 80.90 -70.37
N LYS A 777 -39.85 80.41 -70.20
CA LYS A 777 -39.26 79.44 -71.11
C LYS A 777 -39.95 78.07 -71.08
N GLY A 778 -40.48 77.67 -69.93
CA GLY A 778 -41.34 76.49 -69.79
C GLY A 778 -42.65 76.63 -70.56
N GLN A 779 -43.28 77.81 -70.55
CA GLN A 779 -44.48 78.08 -71.36
C GLN A 779 -44.17 78.06 -72.87
N GLU A 780 -43.03 78.59 -73.29
CA GLU A 780 -42.57 78.53 -74.69
C GLU A 780 -42.35 77.10 -75.18
N LEU A 781 -41.69 76.24 -74.38
CA LEU A 781 -41.49 74.83 -74.71
C LEU A 781 -42.79 74.01 -74.73
N ASP A 782 -43.74 74.33 -73.85
CA ASP A 782 -45.08 73.70 -73.83
C ASP A 782 -45.95 74.11 -75.02
N ASP A 783 -45.73 75.29 -75.57
CA ASP A 783 -46.43 75.76 -76.77
C ASP A 783 -45.79 75.18 -78.04
N GLU A 784 -44.46 75.06 -78.11
CA GLU A 784 -43.74 74.32 -79.19
C GLU A 784 -44.11 72.83 -79.21
N ALA A 785 -44.33 72.20 -78.05
CA ALA A 785 -44.73 70.80 -77.95
C ALA A 785 -46.21 70.53 -78.34
N LYS A 786 -47.05 71.58 -78.45
CA LYS A 786 -48.45 71.46 -78.91
C LYS A 786 -48.60 71.68 -80.42
N GLU A 787 -47.58 72.22 -81.10
CA GLU A 787 -47.56 72.44 -82.55
C GLU A 787 -46.92 71.28 -83.36
N VAL A 788 -46.31 70.30 -82.67
CA VAL A 788 -45.68 69.08 -83.24
C VAL A 788 -46.51 67.85 -82.89
#